data_AF-A0A2E7ZQ99-F1
#
_entry.id   AF-A0A2E7ZQ99-F1
#
_cell.length_a   1.000
_cell.length_b   1.000
_cell.length_c   1.000
_cell.angle_alpha   90.00
_cell.angle_beta   90.00
_cell.angle_gamma   90.00
#
_symmetry.space_group_name_H-M   'P 1'
#
loop_
_entity.id
_entity.type
_entity.pdbx_description
1 polymer ?
#
loop_
_entity_poly.entity_id
_entity_poly.type
_entity_poly.pdbx_seq_one_letter_code
_entity_poly.pdbx_strand_id
1 'polypeptide(L)'
;MSLCSPSVVFDRYRLARYFVVFGLIGAIGCSEHEPLRPTCTLAKDSPDRQVVETRCDGIDNDCDGLTDLLPKDEANSCQGDSCHLGFAACVAAQRVCLAPPAVAEVSDGIDNDCDGETDEVSATASLPALARIAVPPYLWEEGEVSIRIMETVLRWVGLPFELKRPQAGQEKTQWKLLFTELDNYRLVIMPGYINPTFVNLAQQELLKAWVAKGGVLIWSKVLGPDINQVPGLDPWWQGIAEFAGFKKHTKRMQIEQIRLNATAEATHWLDVIEERQLRINPKGSDIAKQVEVFTYEATSDAQVIGSAVSAGVEQGACWLQRPFGSGAVYTLGFDPTTYSRGDCYVNCFDPGLDVAVQLIKGAWREASKGHYVVKHTVPGVESAVFVPSHDVDAPDANHAGSWGDPGATQMAEMERYEGVVGSFFITTDYVQDYYNSAVVKRLCQLDMCPAGGHSVQHLLWGQFPEGTCTETQKTYVTSAPTLCGEVLVNLEMLKKAVDSSARLDAWRTPYLNPNPRQYHVLAAQGVRYDSSLAVGDLRVNLPVDLPRYAYFSLEDLSDVDEMWVLPMGLEDGIGGVDDLGAFTRTELSAKTWPEFRARWRRNLHGNAGNGGWSTLLVHPSYGVGPEITPNNLKVKVEAVRWAIREAKKLGMHIDSIAKLGEFWRGRQGTKLTDVSYSDGTYAGKLIVGEAQARKLSLEFGDHIIDFQHNTSSTVEISGSRVVFDLILPAKSVIAFSAKVGVNKP
;
A
#
# COMPACT_ATOMS: atom_id res chain seq x y z
N MET A 1 36.49 12.37 7.29
CA MET A 1 35.78 13.50 7.95
C MET A 1 35.47 14.54 6.89
N SER A 2 34.21 15.00 6.89
CA SER A 2 33.61 16.03 6.03
C SER A 2 32.95 15.57 4.71
N LEU A 3 31.62 15.44 4.80
CA LEU A 3 30.58 15.84 3.85
C LEU A 3 30.45 15.07 2.52
N CYS A 4 29.73 13.94 2.57
CA CYS A 4 28.80 13.55 1.51
C CYS A 4 27.38 13.78 2.05
N SER A 5 26.72 14.82 1.56
CA SER A 5 25.28 15.01 1.75
C SER A 5 24.52 13.99 0.91
N PRO A 6 23.41 13.39 1.39
CA PRO A 6 22.60 12.45 0.63
C PRO A 6 21.69 13.23 -0.33
N SER A 7 22.27 13.89 -1.32
CA SER A 7 21.49 14.51 -2.39
C SER A 7 20.97 13.42 -3.33
N VAL A 8 19.68 13.11 -3.17
CA VAL A 8 18.73 12.59 -4.16
C VAL A 8 19.34 11.62 -5.16
N VAL A 9 19.27 10.32 -4.84
CA VAL A 9 19.40 9.26 -5.86
C VAL A 9 18.20 9.38 -6.79
N PHE A 10 18.34 10.17 -7.85
CA PHE A 10 17.45 10.13 -9.01
C PHE A 10 17.50 8.71 -9.57
N ASP A 11 16.41 7.98 -9.38
CA ASP A 11 16.32 6.59 -9.81
C ASP A 11 16.43 6.51 -11.33
N ARG A 12 17.33 5.65 -11.83
CA ARG A 12 17.56 5.45 -13.27
C ARG A 12 16.30 5.03 -14.02
N TYR A 13 15.29 4.54 -13.30
CA TYR A 13 13.96 4.17 -13.82
C TYR A 13 13.12 5.35 -14.31
N ARG A 14 13.28 6.55 -13.72
CA ARG A 14 12.55 7.75 -14.19
C ARG A 14 13.12 8.28 -15.50
N LEU A 15 14.46 8.29 -15.61
CA LEU A 15 15.17 8.85 -16.78
C LEU A 15 14.90 8.10 -18.09
N ALA A 16 14.54 6.82 -17.99
CA ALA A 16 14.22 6.00 -19.15
C ALA A 16 13.02 6.60 -19.92
N ARG A 17 11.94 7.04 -19.28
CA ARG A 17 10.71 7.40 -20.02
C ARG A 17 10.69 8.77 -20.73
N TYR A 18 11.79 9.54 -20.71
CA TYR A 18 11.77 10.96 -21.13
C TYR A 18 12.05 11.26 -22.61
N PHE A 19 12.25 10.26 -23.47
CA PHE A 19 12.62 10.49 -24.87
C PHE A 19 11.54 10.07 -25.87
N VAL A 20 10.44 10.82 -25.92
CA VAL A 20 9.57 10.88 -27.11
C VAL A 20 9.08 12.32 -27.34
N VAL A 21 9.98 13.28 -27.55
CA VAL A 21 9.63 14.52 -28.29
C VAL A 21 10.75 15.02 -29.22
N PHE A 22 12.04 14.73 -28.98
CA PHE A 22 13.08 15.04 -29.97
C PHE A 22 14.11 13.91 -30.07
N GLY A 23 14.30 13.39 -31.29
CA GLY A 23 15.29 12.37 -31.57
C GLY A 23 16.71 12.89 -31.35
N LEU A 24 17.43 12.31 -30.39
CA LEU A 24 18.88 12.10 -30.42
C LEU A 24 19.31 11.20 -29.25
N ILE A 25 20.17 10.23 -29.59
CA ILE A 25 20.52 9.01 -28.86
C ILE A 25 21.51 9.26 -27.71
N GLY A 26 21.37 8.48 -26.63
CA GLY A 26 22.43 8.22 -25.66
C GLY A 26 22.09 7.00 -24.80
N ALA A 27 22.56 5.81 -25.19
CA ALA A 27 22.32 4.54 -24.53
C ALA A 27 22.85 4.51 -23.08
N ILE A 28 21.97 4.22 -22.12
CA ILE A 28 22.33 3.78 -20.77
C ILE A 28 21.49 2.54 -20.47
N GLY A 29 22.17 1.39 -20.34
CA GLY A 29 21.52 0.10 -20.11
C GLY A 29 20.68 0.08 -18.83
N CYS A 30 19.44 -0.38 -18.97
CA CYS A 30 18.54 -0.76 -17.88
C CYS A 30 18.36 -2.28 -17.93
N SER A 31 18.42 -2.94 -16.76
CA SER A 31 18.24 -4.38 -16.61
C SER A 31 16.77 -4.78 -16.67
N GLU A 32 16.49 -5.85 -17.42
CA GLU A 32 15.29 -6.71 -17.44
C GLU A 32 13.95 -5.97 -17.25
N HIS A 33 13.52 -5.24 -18.28
CA HIS A 33 12.13 -4.82 -18.44
C HIS A 33 11.25 -5.99 -18.89
N GLU A 34 9.94 -5.94 -18.56
CA GLU A 34 8.92 -6.83 -19.13
C GLU A 34 9.17 -6.96 -20.65
N PRO A 35 9.35 -8.18 -21.19
CA PRO A 35 9.53 -8.35 -22.61
C PRO A 35 8.31 -7.76 -23.34
N LEU A 36 8.61 -7.07 -24.44
CA LEU A 36 7.64 -6.63 -25.44
C LEU A 36 6.55 -7.71 -25.64
N ARG A 37 5.29 -7.30 -25.45
CA ARG A 37 4.04 -7.97 -25.86
C ARG A 37 4.23 -9.45 -26.22
N PRO A 38 3.90 -10.41 -25.33
CA PRO A 38 3.56 -11.73 -25.81
C PRO A 38 2.30 -11.56 -26.66
N THR A 39 2.44 -11.42 -27.98
CA THR A 39 1.34 -11.67 -28.88
C THR A 39 0.91 -13.11 -28.65
N CYS A 40 -0.36 -13.30 -28.28
CA CYS A 40 -1.03 -14.61 -28.25
C CYS A 40 -0.43 -15.54 -29.32
N THR A 41 0.42 -16.46 -28.88
CA THR A 41 1.15 -17.37 -29.78
C THR A 41 0.22 -18.47 -30.29
N LEU A 42 -0.95 -18.61 -29.66
CA LEU A 42 -1.99 -19.56 -30.00
C LEU A 42 -2.85 -19.08 -31.18
N ALA A 43 -3.06 -19.96 -32.15
CA ALA A 43 -4.05 -19.76 -33.19
C ALA A 43 -5.46 -19.68 -32.58
N LYS A 44 -6.39 -18.99 -33.27
CA LYS A 44 -7.75 -18.78 -32.75
C LYS A 44 -8.50 -20.08 -32.44
N ASP A 45 -8.15 -21.15 -33.14
CA ASP A 45 -8.70 -22.51 -33.08
C ASP A 45 -7.78 -23.51 -32.35
N SER A 46 -6.73 -23.04 -31.68
CA SER A 46 -5.84 -23.89 -30.89
C SER A 46 -6.61 -24.63 -29.79
N PRO A 47 -6.37 -25.95 -29.59
CA PRO A 47 -6.97 -26.70 -28.48
C PRO A 47 -6.46 -26.25 -27.10
N ASP A 48 -5.31 -25.57 -27.04
CA ASP A 48 -4.75 -25.02 -25.81
C ASP A 48 -5.36 -23.67 -25.44
N ARG A 49 -6.16 -23.08 -26.33
CA ARG A 49 -6.78 -21.78 -26.08
C ARG A 49 -7.91 -21.88 -25.06
N GLN A 50 -7.87 -21.02 -24.05
CA GLN A 50 -8.82 -20.95 -22.95
C GLN A 50 -9.60 -19.63 -22.97
N VAL A 51 -10.71 -19.59 -22.24
CA VAL A 51 -11.46 -18.35 -21.97
C VAL A 51 -10.94 -17.66 -20.71
N VAL A 52 -10.42 -18.46 -19.78
CA VAL A 52 -9.82 -18.07 -18.51
C VAL A 52 -8.63 -19.00 -18.29
N GLU A 53 -7.48 -18.45 -17.94
CA GLU A 53 -6.29 -19.23 -17.61
C GLU A 53 -6.54 -20.17 -16.41
N THR A 54 -6.23 -21.44 -16.60
CA THR A 54 -6.38 -22.51 -15.59
C THR A 54 -5.15 -23.42 -15.49
N ARG A 55 -4.18 -23.28 -16.39
CA ARG A 55 -2.99 -24.13 -16.46
C ARG A 55 -1.76 -23.36 -16.00
N CYS A 56 -0.71 -24.13 -15.72
CA CYS A 56 0.62 -23.64 -15.37
C CYS A 56 1.63 -24.27 -16.33
N ASP A 57 1.48 -23.99 -17.63
CA ASP A 57 2.23 -24.65 -18.70
C ASP A 57 3.23 -23.72 -19.40
N GLY A 58 3.35 -22.49 -18.92
CA GLY A 58 4.22 -21.46 -19.48
C GLY A 58 3.69 -20.84 -20.76
N ILE A 59 2.41 -21.06 -21.10
CA ILE A 59 1.72 -20.50 -22.25
C ILE A 59 0.61 -19.57 -21.74
N ASP A 60 0.45 -18.42 -22.38
CA ASP A 60 -0.73 -17.57 -22.20
C ASP A 60 -1.91 -18.20 -22.98
N ASN A 61 -2.69 -19.04 -22.30
CA ASN A 61 -3.76 -19.83 -22.92
C ASN A 61 -5.01 -18.98 -23.22
N ASP A 62 -5.31 -17.96 -22.42
CA ASP A 62 -6.46 -17.08 -22.64
C ASP A 62 -6.13 -15.81 -23.44
N CYS A 63 -4.85 -15.63 -23.77
CA CYS A 63 -4.33 -14.59 -24.66
C CYS A 63 -4.57 -13.18 -24.12
N ASP A 64 -4.49 -13.03 -22.81
CA ASP A 64 -4.63 -11.77 -22.10
C ASP A 64 -3.28 -11.08 -21.85
N GLY A 65 -2.16 -11.67 -22.28
CA GLY A 65 -0.82 -11.12 -22.12
C GLY A 65 -0.14 -11.47 -20.79
N LEU A 66 -0.79 -12.24 -19.91
CA LEU A 66 -0.28 -12.66 -18.61
C LEU A 66 -0.17 -14.19 -18.53
N THR A 67 1.00 -14.72 -18.89
CA THR A 67 1.28 -16.16 -18.82
C THR A 67 1.11 -16.74 -17.42
N ASP A 68 0.37 -17.85 -17.31
CA ASP A 68 0.15 -18.63 -16.08
C ASP A 68 -0.41 -17.79 -14.90
N LEU A 69 -1.09 -16.66 -15.18
CA LEU A 69 -1.71 -15.84 -14.14
C LEU A 69 -3.16 -16.26 -13.92
N LEU A 70 -3.37 -17.11 -12.91
CA LEU A 70 -4.70 -17.60 -12.55
C LEU A 70 -5.55 -16.50 -11.87
N PRO A 71 -6.66 -16.02 -12.49
CA PRO A 71 -7.54 -15.06 -11.85
C PRO A 71 -8.34 -15.68 -10.69
N LYS A 72 -8.67 -14.86 -9.67
CA LYS A 72 -9.53 -15.26 -8.56
C LYS A 72 -11.00 -15.33 -8.99
N ASP A 73 -11.38 -16.40 -9.66
CA ASP A 73 -12.77 -16.71 -9.98
C ASP A 73 -13.11 -18.18 -9.76
N GLU A 74 -14.36 -18.53 -10.02
CA GLU A 74 -14.90 -19.87 -9.81
C GLU A 74 -14.06 -20.96 -10.50
N ALA A 75 -13.54 -20.71 -11.71
CA ALA A 75 -12.72 -21.67 -12.45
C ALA A 75 -11.39 -21.99 -11.74
N ASN A 76 -10.91 -21.07 -10.91
CA ASN A 76 -9.70 -21.23 -10.13
C ASN A 76 -9.94 -21.38 -8.62
N SER A 77 -11.19 -21.54 -8.20
CA SER A 77 -11.50 -21.90 -6.81
C SER A 77 -10.90 -23.27 -6.45
N CYS A 78 -10.45 -23.41 -5.21
CA CYS A 78 -9.91 -24.66 -4.68
C CYS A 78 -10.13 -24.75 -3.17
N GLN A 79 -9.99 -25.96 -2.63
CA GLN A 79 -9.98 -26.21 -1.20
C GLN A 79 -8.62 -26.79 -0.81
N GLY A 80 -8.04 -26.26 0.27
CA GLY A 80 -6.79 -26.76 0.83
C GLY A 80 -7.02 -27.87 1.86
N ASP A 81 -6.13 -27.97 2.84
CA ASP A 81 -6.27 -28.89 3.97
C ASP A 81 -7.27 -28.38 5.03
N SER A 82 -7.65 -27.10 4.98
CA SER A 82 -8.65 -26.47 5.84
C SER A 82 -10.07 -26.57 5.24
N CYS A 83 -11.07 -26.25 6.06
CA CYS A 83 -12.46 -26.05 5.65
C CYS A 83 -12.67 -24.78 4.80
N HIS A 84 -11.67 -23.89 4.76
CA HIS A 84 -11.73 -22.63 4.01
C HIS A 84 -11.45 -22.82 2.52
N LEU A 85 -12.16 -22.06 1.69
CA LEU A 85 -11.92 -22.00 0.25
C LEU A 85 -10.79 -21.00 -0.06
N GLY A 86 -10.06 -21.27 -1.14
CA GLY A 86 -9.06 -20.38 -1.69
C GLY A 86 -9.08 -20.37 -3.21
N PHE A 87 -8.02 -19.81 -3.78
CA PHE A 87 -7.81 -19.80 -5.22
C PHE A 87 -6.48 -20.45 -5.58
N ALA A 88 -6.46 -21.11 -6.73
CA ALA A 88 -5.27 -21.71 -7.28
C ALA A 88 -4.32 -20.63 -7.82
N ALA A 89 -3.02 -20.88 -7.70
CA ALA A 89 -1.96 -20.09 -8.30
C ALA A 89 -0.89 -21.00 -8.91
N CYS A 90 -0.07 -20.44 -9.82
CA CYS A 90 1.07 -21.14 -10.36
C CYS A 90 2.34 -20.84 -9.54
N VAL A 91 2.95 -21.88 -8.98
CA VAL A 91 4.21 -21.81 -8.23
C VAL A 91 5.18 -22.80 -8.81
N ALA A 92 6.30 -22.31 -9.35
CA ALA A 92 7.30 -23.15 -10.04
C ALA A 92 6.67 -24.09 -11.10
N ALA A 93 5.79 -23.53 -11.94
CA ALA A 93 5.02 -24.26 -12.97
C ALA A 93 4.09 -25.36 -12.43
N GLN A 94 3.72 -25.30 -11.15
CA GLN A 94 2.73 -26.19 -10.55
C GLN A 94 1.53 -25.40 -10.07
N ARG A 95 0.33 -25.94 -10.36
CA ARG A 95 -0.93 -25.41 -9.83
C ARG A 95 -1.04 -25.78 -8.35
N VAL A 96 -0.99 -24.80 -7.47
CA VAL A 96 -1.11 -24.95 -6.01
C VAL A 96 -2.33 -24.22 -5.49
N CYS A 97 -2.97 -24.74 -4.45
CA CYS A 97 -4.09 -24.06 -3.80
C CYS A 97 -3.57 -23.08 -2.72
N LEU A 98 -3.98 -21.82 -2.79
CA LEU A 98 -3.64 -20.79 -1.80
C LEU A 98 -4.81 -20.54 -0.82
N ALA A 99 -5.47 -21.61 -0.35
CA ALA A 99 -6.48 -21.50 0.71
C ALA A 99 -5.84 -21.10 2.05
N PRO A 100 -6.53 -20.27 2.86
CA PRO A 100 -6.03 -19.89 4.17
C PRO A 100 -6.06 -21.10 5.12
N PRO A 101 -5.06 -21.27 6.00
CA PRO A 101 -5.09 -22.29 7.05
C PRO A 101 -6.20 -22.02 8.07
N ALA A 102 -6.51 -23.03 8.88
CA ALA A 102 -7.32 -22.88 10.08
C ALA A 102 -6.66 -21.90 11.06
N VAL A 103 -7.46 -21.04 11.70
CA VAL A 103 -7.03 -20.01 12.64
C VAL A 103 -7.94 -19.99 13.86
N ALA A 104 -7.46 -19.47 14.99
CA ALA A 104 -8.24 -19.51 16.24
C ALA A 104 -9.64 -18.87 16.11
N GLU A 105 -10.64 -19.48 16.76
CA GLU A 105 -12.02 -19.02 16.76
C GLU A 105 -12.25 -17.59 17.25
N VAL A 106 -13.26 -16.97 16.64
CA VAL A 106 -13.86 -15.69 17.03
C VAL A 106 -15.39 -15.83 16.92
N SER A 107 -16.13 -14.85 17.43
CA SER A 107 -17.59 -14.84 17.28
C SER A 107 -18.00 -14.14 16.00
N ASP A 108 -17.85 -14.81 14.86
CA ASP A 108 -18.19 -14.30 13.52
C ASP A 108 -19.15 -15.21 12.73
N GLY A 109 -19.57 -16.32 13.31
CA GLY A 109 -20.47 -17.29 12.69
C GLY A 109 -19.78 -18.17 11.65
N ILE A 110 -18.45 -18.22 11.65
CA ILE A 110 -17.61 -19.06 10.79
C ILE A 110 -16.84 -20.05 11.68
N ASP A 111 -16.70 -21.29 11.22
CA ASP A 111 -15.74 -22.27 11.77
C ASP A 111 -14.34 -21.89 11.25
N ASN A 112 -13.65 -21.04 12.00
CA ASN A 112 -12.34 -20.49 11.70
C ASN A 112 -11.22 -21.52 11.88
N ASP A 113 -11.32 -22.37 12.91
CA ASP A 113 -10.30 -23.36 13.24
C ASP A 113 -10.54 -24.74 12.60
N CYS A 114 -11.67 -24.88 11.90
CA CYS A 114 -12.07 -26.04 11.12
C CYS A 114 -12.23 -27.32 11.94
N ASP A 115 -12.67 -27.21 13.20
CA ASP A 115 -12.92 -28.36 14.08
C ASP A 115 -14.35 -28.92 13.96
N GLY A 116 -15.24 -28.21 13.26
CA GLY A 116 -16.62 -28.58 12.98
C GLY A 116 -17.65 -27.98 13.94
N GLU A 117 -17.22 -27.26 14.97
CA GLU A 117 -18.07 -26.37 15.77
C GLU A 117 -18.01 -24.94 15.22
N THR A 118 -18.81 -24.02 15.77
CA THR A 118 -18.80 -22.61 15.31
C THR A 118 -18.98 -21.69 16.51
N ASP A 119 -18.15 -20.65 16.58
CA ASP A 119 -18.12 -19.64 17.64
C ASP A 119 -17.87 -20.20 19.05
N GLU A 120 -17.12 -21.30 19.20
CA GLU A 120 -16.71 -21.92 20.49
C GLU A 120 -15.59 -21.15 21.20
N VAL A 121 -15.76 -19.83 21.24
CA VAL A 121 -14.84 -18.88 21.85
C VAL A 121 -14.74 -19.10 23.36
N SER A 122 -13.52 -19.34 23.84
CA SER A 122 -13.25 -19.46 25.27
C SER A 122 -13.44 -18.13 26.01
N ALA A 123 -14.03 -18.18 27.21
CA ALA A 123 -14.14 -17.00 28.08
C ALA A 123 -12.77 -16.36 28.34
N THR A 124 -12.60 -15.12 27.91
CA THR A 124 -11.33 -14.39 27.97
C THR A 124 -11.33 -13.41 29.13
N ALA A 125 -10.29 -13.48 29.97
CA ALA A 125 -10.02 -12.43 30.94
C ALA A 125 -9.77 -11.09 30.22
N SER A 126 -10.11 -9.96 30.85
CA SER A 126 -9.90 -8.62 30.29
C SER A 126 -8.51 -8.48 29.64
N LEU A 127 -8.46 -8.37 28.32
CA LEU A 127 -7.21 -8.23 27.56
C LEU A 127 -6.95 -6.74 27.29
N PRO A 128 -5.83 -6.15 27.76
CA PRO A 128 -5.40 -4.85 27.29
C PRO A 128 -4.93 -4.96 25.84
N ALA A 129 -5.47 -4.12 24.98
CA ALA A 129 -5.09 -4.05 23.57
C ALA A 129 -4.16 -2.85 23.36
N LEU A 130 -2.86 -3.04 23.57
CA LEU A 130 -1.82 -2.07 23.22
C LEU A 130 -0.59 -2.75 22.63
N ALA A 131 -0.10 -2.23 21.50
CA ALA A 131 1.16 -2.63 20.89
C ALA A 131 2.31 -1.67 21.24
N ARG A 132 3.54 -2.15 21.09
CA ARG A 132 4.75 -1.38 21.38
C ARG A 132 5.78 -1.48 20.27
N ILE A 133 6.22 -0.35 19.75
CA ILE A 133 7.47 -0.28 18.97
C ILE A 133 8.63 -0.12 19.95
N ALA A 134 9.44 -1.16 20.06
CA ALA A 134 10.59 -1.25 20.96
C ALA A 134 11.88 -1.01 20.16
N VAL A 135 12.29 0.25 20.08
CA VAL A 135 13.46 0.69 19.30
C VAL A 135 14.76 0.53 20.10
N PRO A 136 15.72 -0.28 19.63
CA PRO A 136 17.04 -0.40 20.27
C PRO A 136 17.78 0.94 20.30
N PRO A 137 18.61 1.22 21.33
CA PRO A 137 19.25 2.53 21.50
C PRO A 137 19.99 3.07 20.27
N TYR A 138 20.74 2.21 19.57
CA TYR A 138 21.54 2.62 18.41
C TYR A 138 20.68 3.10 17.23
N LEU A 139 19.45 2.58 17.09
CA LEU A 139 18.58 2.89 15.96
C LEU A 139 18.02 4.32 16.04
N TRP A 140 17.99 4.93 17.24
CA TRP A 140 17.64 6.35 17.39
C TRP A 140 18.69 7.29 16.80
N GLU A 141 19.96 6.86 16.76
CA GLU A 141 21.07 7.67 16.25
C GLU A 141 21.23 7.51 14.74
N GLU A 142 21.00 6.31 14.21
CA GLU A 142 21.36 5.94 12.84
C GLU A 142 20.16 5.56 11.94
N GLY A 143 18.97 5.37 12.50
CA GLY A 143 17.85 4.68 11.85
C GLY A 143 16.51 5.40 11.91
N GLU A 144 16.50 6.73 11.96
CA GLU A 144 15.26 7.52 12.07
C GLU A 144 14.24 7.18 10.97
N VAL A 145 14.69 6.98 9.73
CA VAL A 145 13.83 6.63 8.59
C VAL A 145 13.11 5.31 8.84
N SER A 146 13.83 4.26 9.28
CA SER A 146 13.22 2.95 9.57
C SER A 146 12.18 3.04 10.69
N ILE A 147 12.44 3.85 11.71
CA ILE A 147 11.48 4.09 12.81
C ILE A 147 10.22 4.78 12.28
N ARG A 148 10.37 5.80 11.41
CA ARG A 148 9.24 6.52 10.80
C ARG A 148 8.39 5.62 9.90
N ILE A 149 9.02 4.78 9.08
CA ILE A 149 8.30 3.84 8.22
C ILE A 149 7.55 2.82 9.07
N MET A 150 8.18 2.24 10.10
CA MET A 150 7.50 1.33 11.02
C MET A 150 6.31 1.98 11.71
N GLU A 151 6.47 3.20 12.23
CA GLU A 151 5.36 3.97 12.81
C GLU A 151 4.23 4.17 11.79
N THR A 152 4.57 4.47 10.54
CA THR A 152 3.60 4.63 9.45
C THR A 152 2.84 3.33 9.16
N VAL A 153 3.53 2.18 9.13
CA VAL A 153 2.89 0.87 8.93
C VAL A 153 1.89 0.56 10.07
N LEU A 154 2.27 0.75 11.34
CA LEU A 154 1.32 0.54 12.46
C LEU A 154 0.11 1.48 12.37
N ARG A 155 0.29 2.70 11.89
CA ARG A 155 -0.80 3.65 11.63
C ARG A 155 -1.70 3.22 10.46
N TRP A 156 -1.14 2.58 9.43
CA TRP A 156 -1.93 1.94 8.37
C TRP A 156 -2.73 0.76 8.90
N VAL A 157 -2.13 -0.12 9.71
CA VAL A 157 -2.87 -1.22 10.40
C VAL A 157 -4.03 -0.66 11.23
N GLY A 158 -3.83 0.50 11.87
CA GLY A 158 -4.88 1.20 12.60
C GLY A 158 -5.10 0.71 14.03
N LEU A 159 -4.18 -0.11 14.56
CA LEU A 159 -4.19 -0.63 15.92
C LEU A 159 -3.74 0.43 16.96
N PRO A 160 -4.09 0.26 18.25
CA PRO A 160 -3.54 1.07 19.34
C PRO A 160 -2.07 0.73 19.60
N PHE A 161 -1.16 1.71 19.54
CA PHE A 161 0.26 1.48 19.84
C PHE A 161 0.95 2.64 20.54
N GLU A 162 2.09 2.34 21.16
CA GLU A 162 3.03 3.32 21.69
C GLU A 162 4.40 3.27 21.03
N LEU A 163 4.96 4.46 20.82
CA LEU A 163 6.38 4.70 20.52
C LEU A 163 6.88 5.79 21.49
N LYS A 164 7.49 5.41 22.61
CA LYS A 164 8.10 6.40 23.53
C LYS A 164 9.47 6.81 23.00
N ARG A 165 9.53 7.98 22.36
CA ARG A 165 10.76 8.61 21.88
C ARG A 165 11.59 9.10 23.09
N PRO A 166 12.85 8.66 23.25
CA PRO A 166 13.69 9.10 24.36
C PRO A 166 14.08 10.57 24.21
N GLN A 167 14.34 11.24 25.33
CA GLN A 167 15.13 12.46 25.31
C GLN A 167 16.57 12.12 24.90
N ALA A 168 17.26 13.05 24.23
CA ALA A 168 18.65 12.84 23.81
C ALA A 168 19.53 12.37 24.98
N GLY A 169 20.24 11.26 24.79
CA GLY A 169 21.08 10.62 25.82
C GLY A 169 20.34 9.70 26.79
N GLN A 170 19.01 9.54 26.67
CA GLN A 170 18.19 8.65 27.50
C GLN A 170 17.75 7.37 26.78
N GLU A 171 18.29 7.08 25.60
CA GLU A 171 17.92 5.94 24.75
C GLU A 171 18.08 4.61 25.50
N LYS A 172 19.21 4.44 26.21
CA LYS A 172 19.48 3.24 27.02
C LYS A 172 18.55 3.13 28.24
N THR A 173 18.17 4.25 28.84
CA THR A 173 17.23 4.28 29.98
C THR A 173 15.84 3.86 29.52
N GLN A 174 15.35 4.46 28.43
CA GLN A 174 14.05 4.14 27.84
C GLN A 174 13.98 2.68 27.38
N TRP A 175 15.08 2.14 26.85
CA TRP A 175 15.19 0.72 26.49
C TRP A 175 15.09 -0.21 27.70
N LYS A 176 15.71 0.13 28.83
CA LYS A 176 15.61 -0.69 30.06
C LYS A 176 14.20 -0.72 30.63
N LEU A 177 13.48 0.42 30.58
CA LEU A 177 12.10 0.53 31.09
C LEU A 177 11.10 -0.36 30.34
N LEU A 178 11.34 -0.63 29.05
CA LEU A 178 10.51 -1.54 28.26
C LEU A 178 10.26 -2.87 28.99
N PHE A 179 11.32 -3.48 29.51
CA PHE A 179 11.26 -4.84 30.06
C PHE A 179 10.47 -4.92 31.38
N THR A 180 10.38 -3.82 32.11
CA THR A 180 9.55 -3.71 33.33
C THR A 180 8.09 -3.34 33.03
N GLU A 181 7.80 -2.92 31.79
CA GLU A 181 6.48 -2.50 31.33
C GLU A 181 5.81 -3.52 30.39
N LEU A 182 6.43 -4.68 30.14
CA LEU A 182 5.97 -5.65 29.13
C LEU A 182 4.50 -6.07 29.34
N ASP A 183 4.08 -6.25 30.59
CA ASP A 183 2.70 -6.66 30.92
C ASP A 183 1.62 -5.62 30.49
N ASN A 184 2.02 -4.40 30.09
CA ASN A 184 1.11 -3.40 29.50
C ASN A 184 0.83 -3.63 28.01
N TYR A 185 1.60 -4.51 27.36
CA TYR A 185 1.54 -4.69 25.91
C TYR A 185 1.20 -6.13 25.54
N ARG A 186 0.53 -6.28 24.41
CA ARG A 186 0.18 -7.58 23.83
C ARG A 186 1.05 -7.96 22.64
N LEU A 187 1.46 -6.95 21.89
CA LEU A 187 2.38 -7.07 20.76
C LEU A 187 3.58 -6.16 20.97
N VAL A 188 4.79 -6.69 20.86
CA VAL A 188 6.04 -5.93 20.89
C VAL A 188 6.77 -6.15 19.57
N ILE A 189 7.13 -5.06 18.89
CA ILE A 189 7.87 -5.08 17.63
C ILE A 189 9.25 -4.45 17.88
N MET A 190 10.32 -5.22 17.68
CA MET A 190 11.71 -4.77 17.82
C MET A 190 12.39 -4.73 16.44
N PRO A 191 12.47 -3.57 15.79
CA PRO A 191 13.16 -3.42 14.50
C PRO A 191 14.69 -3.40 14.68
N GLY A 192 15.41 -3.62 13.57
CA GLY A 192 16.87 -3.58 13.55
C GLY A 192 17.54 -4.82 14.16
N TYR A 193 18.85 -4.76 14.36
CA TYR A 193 19.64 -5.83 14.94
C TYR A 193 19.39 -6.01 16.43
N ILE A 194 19.15 -7.25 16.82
CA ILE A 194 19.04 -7.64 18.22
C ILE A 194 20.19 -8.56 18.58
N ASN A 195 20.96 -8.18 19.59
CA ASN A 195 22.07 -8.97 20.11
C ASN A 195 22.09 -8.91 21.65
N PRO A 196 22.91 -9.74 22.32
CA PRO A 196 22.97 -9.78 23.78
C PRO A 196 23.48 -8.50 24.46
N THR A 197 24.14 -7.59 23.74
CA THR A 197 24.47 -6.25 24.27
C THR A 197 23.21 -5.41 24.49
N PHE A 198 22.15 -5.65 23.70
CA PHE A 198 20.86 -4.98 23.86
C PHE A 198 19.90 -5.76 24.75
N VAL A 199 19.90 -7.10 24.71
CA VAL A 199 19.02 -7.95 25.51
C VAL A 199 19.84 -8.94 26.36
N ASN A 200 20.16 -8.54 27.59
CA ASN A 200 20.89 -9.38 28.55
C ASN A 200 20.01 -10.51 29.13
N LEU A 201 20.57 -11.49 29.85
CA LEU A 201 19.78 -12.63 30.36
C LEU A 201 18.59 -12.22 31.24
N ALA A 202 18.73 -11.23 32.11
CA ALA A 202 17.61 -10.81 32.95
C ALA A 202 16.44 -10.28 32.10
N GLN A 203 16.76 -9.55 31.02
CA GLN A 203 15.78 -9.07 30.04
C GLN A 203 15.20 -10.22 29.19
N GLN A 204 16.01 -11.22 28.85
CA GLN A 204 15.53 -12.42 28.14
C GLN A 204 14.51 -13.19 28.98
N GLU A 205 14.76 -13.38 30.28
CA GLU A 205 13.81 -14.07 31.16
C GLU A 205 12.50 -13.29 31.32
N LEU A 206 12.54 -11.96 31.35
CA LEU A 206 11.34 -11.12 31.34
C LEU A 206 10.56 -11.28 30.03
N LEU A 207 11.24 -11.28 28.88
CA LEU A 207 10.58 -11.54 27.58
C LEU A 207 9.96 -12.93 27.53
N LYS A 208 10.70 -13.97 27.92
CA LYS A 208 10.20 -15.36 27.97
C LYS A 208 8.96 -15.46 28.84
N ALA A 209 9.01 -14.89 30.05
CA ALA A 209 7.89 -14.91 30.98
C ALA A 209 6.67 -14.17 30.43
N TRP A 210 6.86 -13.06 29.73
CA TRP A 210 5.78 -12.30 29.09
C TRP A 210 5.17 -13.04 27.90
N VAL A 211 5.99 -13.55 26.96
CA VAL A 211 5.51 -14.34 25.81
C VAL A 211 4.76 -15.58 26.29
N ALA A 212 5.25 -16.27 27.33
CA ALA A 212 4.58 -17.44 27.88
C ALA A 212 3.14 -17.17 28.36
N LYS A 213 2.84 -15.92 28.78
CA LYS A 213 1.50 -15.44 29.19
C LYS A 213 0.64 -14.91 28.02
N GLY A 214 1.08 -15.11 26.78
CA GLY A 214 0.34 -14.73 25.58
C GLY A 214 0.77 -13.43 24.94
N GLY A 215 1.96 -12.91 25.27
CA GLY A 215 2.58 -11.84 24.50
C GLY A 215 3.08 -12.35 23.15
N VAL A 216 3.00 -11.52 22.10
CA VAL A 216 3.57 -11.81 20.78
C VAL A 216 4.74 -10.88 20.49
N LEU A 217 5.91 -11.45 20.22
CA LEU A 217 7.13 -10.71 19.88
C LEU A 217 7.40 -10.81 18.39
N ILE A 218 7.49 -9.68 17.69
CA ILE A 218 8.14 -9.60 16.38
C ILE A 218 9.49 -8.94 16.58
N TRP A 219 10.55 -9.56 16.09
CA TRP A 219 11.87 -8.94 16.08
C TRP A 219 12.63 -9.24 14.80
N SER A 220 13.42 -8.26 14.37
CA SER A 220 14.23 -8.33 13.17
C SER A 220 15.68 -8.68 13.53
N LYS A 221 16.41 -9.27 12.57
CA LYS A 221 17.86 -9.45 12.53
C LYS A 221 18.47 -9.87 13.89
N VAL A 222 17.89 -10.90 14.49
CA VAL A 222 18.38 -11.46 15.76
C VAL A 222 19.69 -12.19 15.51
N LEU A 223 20.71 -11.85 16.29
CA LEU A 223 22.05 -12.41 16.20
C LEU A 223 22.23 -13.47 17.28
N GLY A 224 22.53 -14.69 16.85
CA GLY A 224 23.01 -15.77 17.71
C GLY A 224 24.54 -15.85 17.75
N PRO A 225 25.12 -16.93 18.27
CA PRO A 225 26.56 -17.13 18.22
C PRO A 225 27.06 -17.23 16.77
N ASP A 226 28.10 -16.47 16.41
CA ASP A 226 28.75 -16.53 15.10
C ASP A 226 29.64 -17.79 15.00
N ILE A 227 29.52 -18.55 13.91
CA ILE A 227 30.38 -19.73 13.66
C ILE A 227 31.86 -19.36 13.50
N ASN A 228 32.16 -18.11 13.13
CA ASN A 228 33.53 -17.65 12.89
C ASN A 228 34.18 -17.01 14.11
N GLN A 229 33.46 -16.84 15.22
CA GLN A 229 33.99 -16.24 16.44
C GLN A 229 33.76 -17.15 17.65
N VAL A 230 34.80 -17.94 17.94
CA VAL A 230 35.21 -18.50 19.24
C VAL A 230 34.62 -19.88 19.64
N PRO A 231 35.47 -20.94 19.70
CA PRO A 231 35.16 -22.17 20.43
C PRO A 231 35.05 -21.89 21.94
N GLY A 232 33.92 -22.26 22.56
CA GLY A 232 33.65 -22.02 23.98
C GLY A 232 32.58 -20.94 24.26
N LEU A 233 31.60 -20.81 23.36
CA LEU A 233 30.54 -19.81 23.39
C LEU A 233 29.90 -19.64 24.78
N ASP A 234 29.75 -18.38 25.18
CA ASP A 234 29.08 -17.97 26.41
C ASP A 234 27.61 -18.45 26.36
N PRO A 235 27.08 -19.16 27.38
CA PRO A 235 25.71 -19.73 27.39
C PRO A 235 24.59 -18.73 27.06
N TRP A 236 24.86 -17.44 27.21
CA TRP A 236 23.98 -16.29 26.99
C TRP A 236 23.60 -16.12 25.51
N TRP A 237 24.52 -16.41 24.58
CA TRP A 237 24.25 -16.34 23.14
C TRP A 237 23.37 -17.51 22.67
N GLN A 238 23.50 -18.67 23.31
CA GLN A 238 22.64 -19.83 23.02
C GLN A 238 21.21 -19.57 23.50
N GLY A 239 21.04 -18.98 24.68
CA GLY A 239 19.71 -18.72 25.25
C GLY A 239 18.80 -17.81 24.41
N ILE A 240 19.35 -16.77 23.78
CA ILE A 240 18.55 -15.87 22.93
C ILE A 240 18.19 -16.52 21.59
N ALA A 241 19.11 -17.29 21.00
CA ALA A 241 18.90 -17.98 19.74
C ALA A 241 17.82 -19.07 19.87
N GLU A 242 17.91 -19.90 20.91
CA GLU A 242 16.89 -20.91 21.22
C GLU A 242 15.52 -20.28 21.48
N PHE A 243 15.47 -19.18 22.23
CA PHE A 243 14.22 -18.45 22.45
C PHE A 243 13.63 -17.92 21.13
N ALA A 244 14.49 -17.43 20.23
CA ALA A 244 14.15 -16.98 18.89
C ALA A 244 13.81 -18.12 17.90
N GLY A 245 13.94 -19.38 18.31
CA GLY A 245 13.63 -20.55 17.50
C GLY A 245 14.69 -20.94 16.48
N PHE A 246 15.95 -20.57 16.71
CA PHE A 246 17.05 -20.98 15.84
C PHE A 246 18.29 -21.43 16.62
N LYS A 247 19.07 -22.32 16.02
CA LYS A 247 20.35 -22.80 16.56
C LYS A 247 21.51 -21.92 16.12
N LYS A 248 21.46 -21.49 14.86
CA LYS A 248 22.51 -20.72 14.19
C LYS A 248 21.91 -19.74 13.19
N HIS A 249 22.60 -18.62 12.97
CA HIS A 249 22.30 -17.68 11.91
C HIS A 249 23.44 -17.62 10.88
N THR A 250 23.14 -17.10 9.69
CA THR A 250 24.14 -16.82 8.64
C THR A 250 23.73 -15.54 7.93
N LYS A 251 24.63 -14.56 7.87
CA LYS A 251 24.43 -13.35 7.08
C LYS A 251 24.52 -13.70 5.59
N ARG A 252 23.50 -13.32 4.83
CA ARG A 252 23.43 -13.44 3.37
C ARG A 252 23.39 -12.04 2.76
N MET A 253 24.24 -11.85 1.76
CA MET A 253 24.10 -10.78 0.78
C MET A 253 23.52 -11.42 -0.49
N GLN A 254 22.99 -10.64 -1.42
CA GLN A 254 22.44 -11.12 -2.70
C GLN A 254 21.17 -11.97 -2.59
N ILE A 255 20.34 -11.73 -1.56
CA ILE A 255 18.98 -12.28 -1.54
C ILE A 255 18.09 -11.42 -2.42
N GLU A 256 17.53 -12.02 -3.45
CA GLU A 256 16.64 -11.33 -4.39
C GLU A 256 15.24 -11.23 -3.78
N GLN A 257 14.76 -12.31 -3.17
CA GLN A 257 13.36 -12.45 -2.78
C GLN A 257 13.21 -13.22 -1.46
N ILE A 258 12.14 -12.94 -0.70
CA ILE A 258 11.63 -13.81 0.34
C ILE A 258 10.41 -14.55 -0.20
N ARG A 259 10.43 -15.88 -0.09
CA ARG A 259 9.29 -16.74 -0.39
C ARG A 259 8.60 -17.12 0.92
N LEU A 260 7.34 -16.77 1.06
CA LEU A 260 6.53 -17.08 2.23
C LEU A 260 5.66 -18.32 1.99
N ASN A 261 5.51 -19.13 3.03
CA ASN A 261 4.42 -20.08 3.16
C ASN A 261 3.40 -19.47 4.16
N ALA A 262 2.13 -19.41 3.76
CA ALA A 262 1.08 -18.75 4.54
C ALA A 262 0.51 -19.71 5.60
N THR A 263 1.38 -20.35 6.39
CA THR A 263 0.99 -21.43 7.32
C THR A 263 0.78 -20.97 8.75
N ALA A 264 1.17 -19.73 9.07
CA ALA A 264 1.06 -19.17 10.40
C ALA A 264 -0.10 -18.17 10.49
N GLU A 265 -0.63 -18.00 11.69
CA GLU A 265 -1.66 -17.00 12.03
C GLU A 265 -1.30 -15.60 11.50
N ALA A 266 -0.04 -15.17 11.59
CA ALA A 266 0.31 -13.83 11.12
C ALA A 266 0.33 -13.66 9.58
N THR A 267 0.30 -14.75 8.82
CA THR A 267 0.43 -14.74 7.35
C THR A 267 -0.67 -15.50 6.62
N HIS A 268 -1.68 -15.99 7.34
CA HIS A 268 -2.70 -16.91 6.81
C HIS A 268 -3.51 -16.33 5.63
N TRP A 269 -3.74 -15.02 5.62
CA TRP A 269 -4.47 -14.31 4.57
C TRP A 269 -3.63 -13.88 3.37
N LEU A 270 -2.32 -14.18 3.33
CA LEU A 270 -1.53 -13.91 2.14
C LEU A 270 -1.96 -14.91 1.06
N ASP A 271 -2.91 -14.52 0.22
CA ASP A 271 -3.70 -15.45 -0.61
C ASP A 271 -3.41 -15.29 -2.11
N VAL A 272 -2.45 -14.43 -2.46
CA VAL A 272 -1.90 -14.30 -3.81
C VAL A 272 -0.39 -14.51 -3.85
N ILE A 273 0.12 -14.79 -5.04
CA ILE A 273 1.52 -15.16 -5.19
C ILE A 273 2.46 -13.98 -4.95
N GLU A 274 2.07 -12.78 -5.35
CA GLU A 274 2.83 -11.55 -5.19
C GLU A 274 3.04 -11.23 -3.70
N GLU A 275 2.06 -11.56 -2.85
CA GLU A 275 2.18 -11.41 -1.39
C GLU A 275 3.08 -12.48 -0.75
N ARG A 276 3.16 -13.66 -1.36
CA ARG A 276 4.05 -14.76 -0.93
C ARG A 276 5.44 -14.67 -1.55
N GLN A 277 5.68 -13.74 -2.47
CA GLN A 277 6.90 -13.63 -3.25
C GLN A 277 7.45 -12.20 -3.23
N LEU A 278 8.01 -11.81 -2.09
CA LEU A 278 8.41 -10.43 -1.83
C LEU A 278 9.82 -10.16 -2.32
N ARG A 279 10.00 -9.23 -3.25
CA ARG A 279 11.35 -8.85 -3.69
C ARG A 279 12.01 -7.91 -2.68
N ILE A 280 13.23 -8.26 -2.27
CA ILE A 280 14.04 -7.52 -1.30
C ILE A 280 15.13 -6.72 -1.99
N ASN A 281 15.80 -7.32 -2.98
CA ASN A 281 16.84 -6.65 -3.77
C ASN A 281 16.58 -6.80 -5.28
N PRO A 282 17.02 -5.82 -6.09
CA PRO A 282 16.97 -5.96 -7.54
C PRO A 282 17.88 -7.09 -8.00
N LYS A 283 17.50 -7.79 -9.07
CA LYS A 283 18.37 -8.78 -9.71
C LYS A 283 19.71 -8.15 -10.12
N GLY A 284 20.81 -8.83 -9.84
CA GLY A 284 22.15 -8.40 -10.29
C GLY A 284 22.64 -7.07 -9.72
N SER A 285 22.00 -6.52 -8.68
CA SER A 285 22.44 -5.26 -8.07
C SER A 285 23.81 -5.39 -7.40
N ASP A 286 24.57 -4.29 -7.33
CA ASP A 286 25.83 -4.22 -6.59
C ASP A 286 25.66 -4.67 -5.14
N ILE A 287 26.49 -5.62 -4.69
CA ILE A 287 26.47 -6.21 -3.35
C ILE A 287 26.56 -5.11 -2.27
N ALA A 288 27.29 -4.03 -2.53
CA ALA A 288 27.46 -2.94 -1.57
C ALA A 288 26.17 -2.14 -1.31
N LYS A 289 25.16 -2.28 -2.18
CA LYS A 289 23.87 -1.57 -2.11
C LYS A 289 22.70 -2.48 -1.75
N GLN A 290 22.97 -3.76 -1.50
CA GLN A 290 21.93 -4.73 -1.19
C GLN A 290 21.57 -4.72 0.29
N VAL A 291 20.29 -4.93 0.54
CA VAL A 291 19.72 -5.24 1.84
C VAL A 291 20.27 -6.59 2.27
N GLU A 292 20.88 -6.61 3.45
CA GLU A 292 21.30 -7.85 4.09
C GLU A 292 20.08 -8.65 4.57
N VAL A 293 20.20 -9.97 4.53
CA VAL A 293 19.20 -10.89 5.07
C VAL A 293 19.92 -11.95 5.91
N PHE A 294 19.38 -12.28 7.06
CA PHE A 294 19.86 -13.35 7.92
C PHE A 294 19.04 -14.62 7.70
N THR A 295 19.72 -15.72 7.41
CA THR A 295 19.10 -17.04 7.37
C THR A 295 19.38 -17.79 8.66
N TYR A 296 18.45 -18.63 9.09
CA TYR A 296 18.42 -19.32 10.38
C TYR A 296 18.30 -20.83 10.20
N GLU A 297 19.03 -21.58 11.01
CA GLU A 297 18.78 -23.01 11.22
C GLU A 297 17.73 -23.16 12.31
N ALA A 298 16.49 -23.45 11.92
CA ALA A 298 15.36 -23.55 12.83
C ALA A 298 15.54 -24.65 13.90
N THR A 299 15.01 -24.39 15.10
CA THR A 299 14.79 -25.43 16.11
C THR A 299 13.61 -26.32 15.71
N SER A 300 13.49 -27.50 16.32
CA SER A 300 12.42 -28.46 15.96
C SER A 300 11.01 -28.00 16.35
N ASP A 301 10.92 -27.03 17.25
CA ASP A 301 9.67 -26.41 17.73
C ASP A 301 9.37 -25.06 17.03
N ALA A 302 10.20 -24.65 16.06
CA ALA A 302 9.96 -23.46 15.24
C ALA A 302 9.48 -23.85 13.84
N GLN A 303 8.46 -23.14 13.37
CA GLN A 303 7.95 -23.23 12.01
C GLN A 303 8.71 -22.24 11.10
N VAL A 304 9.08 -22.70 9.90
CA VAL A 304 9.64 -21.83 8.86
C VAL A 304 8.46 -21.19 8.12
N ILE A 305 8.28 -19.88 8.28
CA ILE A 305 7.28 -19.08 7.57
C ILE A 305 7.80 -18.60 6.22
N GLY A 306 9.10 -18.34 6.14
CA GLY A 306 9.67 -17.73 4.95
C GLY A 306 11.13 -18.06 4.74
N SER A 307 11.50 -18.22 3.47
CA SER A 307 12.85 -18.56 3.05
C SER A 307 13.41 -17.52 2.10
N ALA A 308 14.71 -17.25 2.25
CA ALA A 308 15.45 -16.37 1.37
C ALA A 308 15.76 -17.10 0.06
N VAL A 309 15.57 -16.42 -1.07
CA VAL A 309 15.76 -16.99 -2.42
C VAL A 309 16.71 -16.10 -3.22
N SER A 310 17.61 -16.74 -3.97
CA SER A 310 18.52 -16.10 -4.91
C SER A 310 18.65 -16.97 -6.15
N ALA A 311 18.49 -16.38 -7.35
CA ALA A 311 18.49 -17.09 -8.63
C ALA A 311 17.52 -18.30 -8.65
N GLY A 312 16.35 -18.15 -8.01
CA GLY A 312 15.33 -19.21 -7.89
C GLY A 312 15.66 -20.31 -6.88
N VAL A 313 16.83 -20.29 -6.25
CA VAL A 313 17.30 -21.30 -5.29
C VAL A 313 17.16 -20.78 -3.86
N GLU A 314 16.59 -21.62 -2.99
CA GLU A 314 16.47 -21.35 -1.56
C GLU A 314 17.85 -21.31 -0.88
N GLN A 315 18.10 -20.26 -0.10
CA GLN A 315 19.35 -20.00 0.63
C GLN A 315 19.25 -20.30 2.13
N GLY A 316 18.03 -20.53 2.62
CA GLY A 316 17.70 -20.89 4.01
C GLY A 316 16.49 -20.13 4.55
N ALA A 317 15.92 -20.62 5.65
CA ALA A 317 14.83 -19.97 6.36
C ALA A 317 15.27 -18.57 6.84
N CYS A 318 14.47 -17.55 6.64
CA CYS A 318 14.74 -16.18 7.08
C CYS A 318 13.56 -15.59 7.86
N TRP A 319 12.51 -16.36 8.06
CA TRP A 319 11.39 -15.98 8.88
C TRP A 319 10.88 -17.21 9.59
N LEU A 320 10.95 -17.18 10.92
CA LEU A 320 10.49 -18.24 11.80
C LEU A 320 9.31 -17.75 12.66
N GLN A 321 8.41 -18.65 12.99
CA GLN A 321 7.51 -18.50 14.13
C GLN A 321 7.74 -19.64 15.10
N ARG A 322 7.80 -19.30 16.38
CA ARG A 322 7.96 -20.25 17.46
C ARG A 322 6.85 -20.03 18.48
N PRO A 323 5.93 -20.99 18.63
CA PRO A 323 4.99 -20.97 19.75
C PRO A 323 5.76 -21.05 21.07
N PHE A 324 5.38 -20.25 22.06
CA PHE A 324 6.03 -20.26 23.37
C PHE A 324 5.02 -19.97 24.49
N GLY A 325 4.70 -21.00 25.26
CA GLY A 325 3.58 -20.94 26.21
C GLY A 325 2.27 -20.68 25.47
N SER A 326 1.58 -19.59 25.83
CA SER A 326 0.34 -19.16 25.17
C SER A 326 0.53 -18.03 24.16
N GLY A 327 1.77 -17.63 23.88
CA GLY A 327 2.12 -16.60 22.89
C GLY A 327 3.09 -17.13 21.83
N ALA A 328 3.72 -16.22 21.10
CA ALA A 328 4.61 -16.58 19.99
C ALA A 328 5.76 -15.59 19.79
N VAL A 329 6.84 -16.09 19.17
CA VAL A 329 8.00 -15.31 18.75
C VAL A 329 8.13 -15.42 17.23
N TYR A 330 8.10 -14.28 16.55
CA TYR A 330 8.34 -14.11 15.13
C TYR A 330 9.74 -13.55 14.89
N THR A 331 10.64 -14.38 14.37
CA THR A 331 12.03 -14.03 14.10
C THR A 331 12.24 -13.78 12.63
N LEU A 332 12.44 -12.52 12.25
CA LEU A 332 12.66 -12.10 10.87
C LEU A 332 14.14 -11.79 10.64
N GLY A 333 14.71 -12.33 9.58
CA GLY A 333 16.10 -12.11 9.18
C GLY A 333 16.31 -10.81 8.41
N PHE A 334 15.26 -10.05 8.22
CA PHE A 334 15.20 -8.79 7.49
C PHE A 334 14.27 -7.84 8.24
N ASP A 335 14.36 -6.54 7.94
CA ASP A 335 13.38 -5.58 8.46
C ASP A 335 12.13 -5.65 7.57
N PRO A 336 10.91 -5.86 8.12
CA PRO A 336 9.69 -6.09 7.34
C PRO A 336 9.20 -4.84 6.57
N THR A 337 9.97 -3.76 6.58
CA THR A 337 9.70 -2.53 5.82
C THR A 337 10.63 -2.38 4.62
N THR A 338 11.43 -3.41 4.29
CA THR A 338 12.52 -3.31 3.32
C THR A 338 12.26 -4.17 2.08
N TYR A 339 11.75 -3.54 1.02
CA TYR A 339 11.43 -4.19 -0.26
C TYR A 339 12.10 -3.48 -1.43
N SER A 340 12.41 -4.20 -2.50
CA SER A 340 13.02 -3.62 -3.70
C SER A 340 12.05 -2.72 -4.46
N ARG A 341 12.58 -1.85 -5.32
CA ARG A 341 11.79 -1.10 -6.31
C ARG A 341 11.91 -1.79 -7.67
N GLY A 342 10.81 -1.89 -8.42
CA GLY A 342 10.87 -2.15 -9.86
C GLY A 342 10.36 -3.50 -10.34
N ASP A 343 9.58 -4.25 -9.55
CA ASP A 343 8.85 -5.42 -10.08
C ASP A 343 7.70 -4.97 -10.95
N CYS A 344 7.10 -3.86 -10.55
CA CYS A 344 6.08 -3.19 -11.30
C CYS A 344 6.04 -1.70 -10.98
N TYR A 345 5.76 -0.91 -12.01
CA TYR A 345 5.54 0.53 -11.84
C TYR A 345 4.06 0.87 -11.64
N VAL A 346 3.23 0.46 -12.61
CA VAL A 346 1.75 0.58 -12.68
C VAL A 346 1.20 -0.55 -13.55
N ASN A 347 -0.11 -0.78 -13.55
CA ASN A 347 -0.79 -1.84 -14.31
C ASN A 347 -0.40 -3.26 -13.89
N CYS A 348 -0.23 -3.47 -12.60
CA CYS A 348 -0.09 -4.79 -11.98
C CYS A 348 -0.59 -4.74 -10.53
N PHE A 349 -0.52 -5.85 -9.82
CA PHE A 349 -0.60 -5.87 -8.37
C PHE A 349 0.81 -6.02 -7.75
N ASP A 350 1.27 -5.02 -7.01
CA ASP A 350 2.49 -5.10 -6.19
C ASP A 350 2.10 -4.80 -4.73
N PRO A 351 2.14 -5.79 -3.83
CA PRO A 351 1.71 -5.62 -2.45
C PRO A 351 2.79 -5.00 -1.56
N GLY A 352 4.07 -4.94 -1.97
CA GLY A 352 5.17 -4.32 -1.22
C GLY A 352 5.03 -4.26 0.32
N LEU A 353 4.83 -3.04 0.84
CA LEU A 353 4.63 -2.74 2.27
C LEU A 353 3.24 -3.10 2.80
N ASP A 354 2.25 -3.34 1.95
CA ASP A 354 0.95 -3.84 2.39
C ASP A 354 1.11 -5.21 3.06
N VAL A 355 2.10 -6.02 2.65
CA VAL A 355 2.43 -7.28 3.36
C VAL A 355 2.93 -7.04 4.77
N ALA A 356 3.62 -5.93 5.04
CA ALA A 356 4.00 -5.56 6.40
C ALA A 356 2.77 -5.17 7.24
N VAL A 357 1.79 -4.50 6.64
CA VAL A 357 0.50 -4.20 7.26
C VAL A 357 -0.24 -5.50 7.59
N GLN A 358 -0.34 -6.40 6.62
CA GLN A 358 -0.95 -7.72 6.80
C GLN A 358 -0.24 -8.49 7.91
N LEU A 359 1.08 -8.67 7.86
CA LEU A 359 1.87 -9.33 8.91
C LEU A 359 1.53 -8.81 10.32
N ILE A 360 1.59 -7.49 10.50
CA ILE A 360 1.39 -6.89 11.83
C ILE A 360 -0.06 -7.04 12.28
N LYS A 361 -1.03 -6.95 11.36
CA LYS A 361 -2.44 -7.23 11.67
C LYS A 361 -2.63 -8.66 12.18
N GLY A 362 -1.83 -9.61 11.72
CA GLY A 362 -1.97 -11.04 12.04
C GLY A 362 -1.31 -11.42 13.32
N ALA A 363 -0.11 -10.89 13.55
CA ALA A 363 0.48 -10.94 14.88
C ALA A 363 -0.39 -10.22 15.92
N TRP A 364 -1.11 -9.17 15.53
CA TRP A 364 -2.09 -8.49 16.39
C TRP A 364 -3.32 -9.36 16.67
N ARG A 365 -3.86 -10.05 15.66
CA ARG A 365 -4.91 -11.06 15.82
C ARG A 365 -4.47 -12.14 16.79
N GLU A 366 -3.29 -12.73 16.60
CA GLU A 366 -2.74 -13.75 17.49
C GLU A 366 -2.57 -13.24 18.93
N ALA A 367 -1.96 -12.05 19.10
CA ALA A 367 -1.74 -11.44 20.40
C ALA A 367 -3.05 -11.20 21.17
N SER A 368 -4.10 -10.87 20.43
CA SER A 368 -5.43 -10.56 20.95
C SER A 368 -6.36 -11.77 20.96
N LYS A 369 -5.87 -12.95 20.53
CA LYS A 369 -6.66 -14.18 20.38
C LYS A 369 -7.91 -13.97 19.53
N GLY A 370 -7.76 -13.33 18.39
CA GLY A 370 -8.89 -12.96 17.54
C GLY A 370 -9.62 -11.70 17.99
N HIS A 371 -9.63 -11.34 19.28
CA HIS A 371 -10.44 -10.23 19.79
C HIS A 371 -9.73 -8.87 19.73
N TYR A 372 -9.76 -8.22 18.57
CA TYR A 372 -9.13 -6.92 18.38
C TYR A 372 -10.09 -5.87 17.83
N VAL A 373 -9.70 -4.60 17.93
CA VAL A 373 -10.28 -3.52 17.14
C VAL A 373 -9.18 -2.68 16.50
N VAL A 374 -9.36 -2.35 15.23
CA VAL A 374 -8.50 -1.42 14.48
C VAL A 374 -9.34 -0.38 13.75
N LYS A 375 -8.74 0.77 13.44
CA LYS A 375 -9.32 1.69 12.45
C LYS A 375 -9.17 1.07 11.06
N HIS A 376 -10.24 0.94 10.30
CA HIS A 376 -10.18 0.31 8.99
C HIS A 376 -9.77 1.28 7.87
N THR A 377 -9.26 0.76 6.76
CA THR A 377 -8.65 1.52 5.65
C THR A 377 -9.68 2.05 4.64
N VAL A 378 -10.97 1.85 4.86
CA VAL A 378 -12.02 2.19 3.89
C VAL A 378 -13.13 2.98 4.58
N PRO A 379 -13.68 4.06 3.97
CA PRO A 379 -14.72 4.90 4.59
C PRO A 379 -16.12 4.27 4.55
N GLY A 380 -16.27 3.02 4.96
CA GLY A 380 -17.53 2.29 4.90
C GLY A 380 -17.44 0.82 5.31
N VAL A 381 -18.43 0.05 4.88
CA VAL A 381 -18.53 -1.41 5.09
C VAL A 381 -17.80 -2.23 4.03
N GLU A 382 -17.43 -1.55 2.94
CA GLU A 382 -16.62 -2.04 1.84
C GLU A 382 -15.23 -2.49 2.31
N SER A 383 -14.64 -3.42 1.55
CA SER A 383 -13.36 -4.04 1.92
C SER A 383 -12.13 -3.29 1.39
N ALA A 384 -12.28 -2.53 0.30
CA ALA A 384 -11.19 -1.80 -0.36
C ALA A 384 -11.70 -0.53 -1.07
N VAL A 385 -10.80 0.23 -1.71
CA VAL A 385 -11.14 1.48 -2.42
C VAL A 385 -10.71 1.42 -3.89
N PHE A 386 -11.57 1.89 -4.79
CA PHE A 386 -11.21 2.20 -6.17
C PHE A 386 -11.38 3.70 -6.43
N VAL A 387 -10.38 4.32 -7.06
CA VAL A 387 -10.35 5.78 -7.28
C VAL A 387 -10.25 6.05 -8.77
N PRO A 388 -11.36 6.38 -9.45
CA PRO A 388 -11.30 6.80 -10.84
C PRO A 388 -10.75 8.23 -10.91
N SER A 389 -9.65 8.42 -11.62
CA SER A 389 -9.09 9.75 -11.85
C SER A 389 -8.58 9.93 -13.27
N HIS A 390 -8.60 11.18 -13.75
CA HIS A 390 -8.41 11.50 -15.16
C HIS A 390 -7.52 12.71 -15.37
N ASP A 391 -6.65 12.64 -16.37
CA ASP A 391 -5.76 13.73 -16.75
C ASP A 391 -6.30 14.41 -18.00
N VAL A 392 -6.78 15.64 -17.84
CA VAL A 392 -7.39 16.47 -18.89
C VAL A 392 -6.30 17.35 -19.50
N ASP A 393 -5.43 16.71 -20.29
CA ASP A 393 -4.19 17.27 -20.83
C ASP A 393 -4.15 17.40 -22.36
N ALA A 394 -5.19 16.89 -23.03
CA ALA A 394 -5.30 16.85 -24.49
C ALA A 394 -6.43 17.77 -25.03
N PRO A 395 -6.33 18.24 -26.29
CA PRO A 395 -7.38 19.05 -26.92
C PRO A 395 -8.73 18.34 -26.95
N ASP A 396 -8.75 17.05 -27.26
CA ASP A 396 -9.96 16.25 -27.40
C ASP A 396 -10.63 15.89 -26.06
N ALA A 397 -9.87 15.97 -24.96
CA ALA A 397 -10.43 15.95 -23.62
C ALA A 397 -11.19 17.25 -23.29
N ASN A 398 -10.76 18.39 -23.84
CA ASN A 398 -11.27 19.74 -23.54
C ASN A 398 -12.25 20.30 -24.58
N HIS A 399 -12.26 19.78 -25.80
CA HIS A 399 -13.02 20.32 -26.93
C HIS A 399 -13.85 19.25 -27.62
N ALA A 400 -15.00 19.67 -28.14
CA ALA A 400 -15.84 18.83 -28.98
C ALA A 400 -15.20 18.63 -30.37
N GLY A 401 -15.49 17.50 -31.00
CA GLY A 401 -14.94 17.17 -32.32
C GLY A 401 -15.73 16.08 -33.02
N SER A 402 -15.07 15.38 -33.95
CA SER A 402 -15.67 14.24 -34.66
C SER A 402 -16.04 13.06 -33.74
N TRP A 403 -15.52 13.06 -32.51
CA TRP A 403 -15.82 12.12 -31.43
C TRP A 403 -17.01 12.54 -30.54
N GLY A 404 -17.63 13.70 -30.81
CA GLY A 404 -18.75 14.24 -30.01
C GLY A 404 -18.29 15.31 -29.01
N ASP A 405 -18.94 15.34 -27.85
CA ASP A 405 -18.62 16.26 -26.75
C ASP A 405 -17.18 16.06 -26.23
N PRO A 406 -16.60 17.02 -25.48
CA PRO A 406 -15.27 16.86 -24.89
C PRO A 406 -15.14 15.56 -24.10
N GLY A 407 -14.05 14.83 -24.28
CA GLY A 407 -13.88 13.51 -23.67
C GLY A 407 -13.96 13.53 -22.14
N ALA A 408 -13.50 14.60 -21.48
CA ALA A 408 -13.65 14.77 -20.04
C ALA A 408 -15.14 14.83 -19.62
N THR A 409 -15.99 15.46 -20.42
CA THR A 409 -17.44 15.51 -20.17
C THR A 409 -18.08 14.14 -20.38
N GLN A 410 -17.72 13.43 -21.46
CA GLN A 410 -18.22 12.08 -21.70
C GLN A 410 -17.88 11.12 -20.55
N MET A 411 -16.65 11.21 -20.02
CA MET A 411 -16.20 10.41 -18.88
C MET A 411 -16.99 10.75 -17.60
N ALA A 412 -17.12 12.04 -17.28
CA ALA A 412 -17.85 12.49 -16.10
C ALA A 412 -19.34 12.12 -16.14
N GLU A 413 -19.98 12.20 -17.31
CA GLU A 413 -21.38 11.79 -17.47
C GLU A 413 -21.55 10.29 -17.29
N MET A 414 -20.61 9.49 -17.78
CA MET A 414 -20.58 8.04 -17.57
C MET A 414 -20.42 7.71 -16.08
N GLU A 415 -19.50 8.35 -15.39
CA GLU A 415 -19.27 8.13 -13.95
C GLU A 415 -20.50 8.51 -13.12
N ARG A 416 -21.10 9.67 -13.42
CA ARG A 416 -22.35 10.09 -12.79
C ARG A 416 -23.47 9.09 -13.05
N TYR A 417 -23.57 8.54 -14.26
CA TYR A 417 -24.55 7.50 -14.60
C TYR A 417 -24.31 6.22 -13.77
N GLU A 418 -23.05 5.86 -13.54
CA GLU A 418 -22.68 4.78 -12.63
C GLU A 418 -22.81 5.17 -11.15
N GLY A 419 -23.21 6.40 -10.81
CA GLY A 419 -23.38 6.86 -9.44
C GLY A 419 -22.08 7.01 -8.66
N VAL A 420 -20.96 7.26 -9.35
CA VAL A 420 -19.63 7.47 -8.75
C VAL A 420 -19.11 8.87 -9.04
N VAL A 421 -18.13 9.32 -8.27
CA VAL A 421 -17.47 10.62 -8.44
C VAL A 421 -15.98 10.39 -8.71
N GLY A 422 -15.51 10.82 -9.87
CA GLY A 422 -14.09 10.79 -10.21
C GLY A 422 -13.34 12.08 -9.88
N SER A 423 -12.03 12.02 -10.06
CA SER A 423 -11.12 13.18 -9.94
C SER A 423 -10.60 13.59 -11.31
N PHE A 424 -10.64 14.88 -11.65
CA PHE A 424 -10.16 15.40 -12.93
C PHE A 424 -9.02 16.39 -12.69
N PHE A 425 -7.83 16.05 -13.17
CA PHE A 425 -6.62 16.88 -13.11
C PHE A 425 -6.49 17.66 -14.41
N ILE A 426 -6.57 18.99 -14.34
CA ILE A 426 -6.80 19.81 -15.53
C ILE A 426 -5.58 20.64 -15.86
N THR A 427 -5.03 20.43 -17.06
CA THR A 427 -4.01 21.31 -17.63
C THR A 427 -4.67 22.56 -18.18
N THR A 428 -4.13 23.73 -17.84
CA THR A 428 -4.69 25.02 -18.25
C THR A 428 -3.91 25.62 -19.43
N ASP A 429 -3.52 24.81 -20.42
CA ASP A 429 -2.67 25.27 -21.52
C ASP A 429 -3.45 26.25 -22.42
N TYR A 430 -3.26 27.54 -22.12
CA TYR A 430 -3.77 28.67 -22.90
C TYR A 430 -2.78 29.14 -23.98
N VAL A 431 -1.60 28.50 -24.08
CA VAL A 431 -0.59 28.79 -25.10
C VAL A 431 -0.95 28.06 -26.39
N GLN A 432 -1.37 26.80 -26.27
CA GLN A 432 -1.78 25.93 -27.38
C GLN A 432 -3.30 25.89 -27.57
N ASP A 433 -4.06 26.68 -26.79
CA ASP A 433 -5.52 26.73 -26.80
C ASP A 433 -6.21 25.39 -26.48
N TYR A 434 -5.59 24.59 -25.59
CA TYR A 434 -6.16 23.32 -25.15
C TYR A 434 -7.21 23.54 -24.06
N TYR A 435 -7.00 24.53 -23.18
CA TYR A 435 -7.85 24.74 -22.01
C TYR A 435 -9.23 25.30 -22.36
N ASN A 436 -10.28 24.64 -21.88
CA ASN A 436 -11.65 25.11 -22.00
C ASN A 436 -12.36 25.26 -20.64
N SER A 437 -12.52 26.51 -20.18
CA SER A 437 -13.20 26.78 -18.90
C SER A 437 -14.66 26.30 -18.83
N ALA A 438 -15.34 26.12 -19.97
CA ALA A 438 -16.69 25.57 -20.00
C ALA A 438 -16.72 24.09 -19.60
N VAL A 439 -15.67 23.33 -19.93
CA VAL A 439 -15.54 21.92 -19.49
C VAL A 439 -15.38 21.86 -17.98
N VAL A 440 -14.54 22.70 -17.37
CA VAL A 440 -14.38 22.74 -15.90
C VAL A 440 -15.72 23.04 -15.20
N LYS A 441 -16.48 24.02 -15.72
CA LYS A 441 -17.83 24.33 -15.22
C LYS A 441 -18.77 23.14 -15.34
N ARG A 442 -18.73 22.43 -16.47
CA ARG A 442 -19.56 21.25 -16.71
C ARG A 442 -19.20 20.11 -15.75
N LEU A 443 -17.92 19.86 -15.49
CA LEU A 443 -17.46 18.89 -14.50
C LEU A 443 -18.03 19.22 -13.11
N CYS A 444 -17.97 20.48 -12.68
CA CYS A 444 -18.57 20.89 -11.40
C CYS A 444 -20.09 20.66 -11.36
N GLN A 445 -20.80 20.98 -12.44
CA GLN A 445 -22.26 20.74 -12.53
C GLN A 445 -22.62 19.25 -12.47
N LEU A 446 -21.66 18.37 -12.78
CA LEU A 446 -21.80 16.93 -12.67
C LEU A 446 -21.35 16.39 -11.30
N ASP A 447 -21.05 17.26 -10.33
CA ASP A 447 -20.53 16.95 -9.00
C ASP A 447 -19.08 16.41 -8.99
N MET A 448 -18.30 16.69 -10.05
CA MET A 448 -16.89 16.29 -10.21
C MET A 448 -15.88 17.37 -9.79
N CYS A 449 -16.27 18.33 -8.94
CA CYS A 449 -15.41 19.41 -8.45
C CYS A 449 -14.93 19.22 -7.01
N PRO A 450 -14.45 18.01 -6.72
CA PRO A 450 -13.08 17.92 -6.30
C PRO A 450 -12.16 17.69 -7.51
N ALA A 451 -11.91 18.78 -8.24
CA ALA A 451 -11.03 18.81 -9.40
C ALA A 451 -9.62 19.21 -8.96
N GLY A 452 -8.60 18.72 -9.66
CA GLY A 452 -7.21 18.96 -9.33
C GLY A 452 -6.48 19.81 -10.38
N GLY A 453 -5.36 20.38 -9.96
CA GLY A 453 -4.43 21.04 -10.86
C GLY A 453 -3.51 20.06 -11.59
N HIS A 454 -3.16 20.39 -12.84
CA HIS A 454 -2.27 19.61 -13.70
C HIS A 454 -1.45 20.52 -14.62
N SER A 455 -0.80 21.52 -14.00
CA SER A 455 0.04 22.54 -14.65
C SER A 455 -0.63 23.49 -15.65
N VAL A 456 0.08 24.55 -16.04
CA VAL A 456 -0.29 25.36 -17.20
C VAL A 456 0.03 24.59 -18.47
N GLN A 457 1.26 24.10 -18.63
CA GLN A 457 1.68 23.32 -19.79
C GLN A 457 2.08 21.91 -19.40
N HIS A 458 1.70 20.92 -20.22
CA HIS A 458 2.04 19.52 -19.98
C HIS A 458 3.52 19.24 -20.35
N LEU A 459 4.44 19.62 -19.44
CA LEU A 459 5.90 19.64 -19.63
C LEU A 459 6.66 18.75 -18.63
N LEU A 460 7.90 18.40 -18.98
CA LEU A 460 8.80 17.68 -18.07
C LEU A 460 9.28 18.59 -16.94
N TRP A 461 8.77 18.30 -15.74
CA TRP A 461 8.72 19.23 -14.62
C TRP A 461 9.90 19.14 -13.63
N GLY A 462 10.53 17.97 -13.49
CA GLY A 462 11.41 17.64 -12.37
C GLY A 462 12.66 18.51 -12.16
N GLN A 463 12.99 19.41 -13.10
CA GLN A 463 14.18 20.27 -13.07
C GLN A 463 13.85 21.77 -13.16
N PHE A 464 12.57 22.14 -13.11
CA PHE A 464 12.20 23.56 -13.20
C PHE A 464 12.75 24.36 -12.01
N PRO A 465 13.24 25.59 -12.24
CA PRO A 465 13.51 26.51 -11.15
C PRO A 465 12.21 26.85 -10.42
N GLU A 466 12.32 27.19 -9.13
CA GLU A 466 11.13 27.44 -8.29
C GLU A 466 10.29 28.62 -8.79
N GLY A 467 10.93 29.71 -9.22
CA GLY A 467 10.26 30.95 -9.60
C GLY A 467 10.17 31.94 -8.45
N THR A 468 9.33 32.97 -8.58
CA THR A 468 9.15 34.03 -7.58
C THR A 468 7.97 33.80 -6.65
N CYS A 469 7.05 32.91 -7.02
CA CYS A 469 5.82 32.60 -6.29
C CYS A 469 4.90 33.81 -6.12
N THR A 470 4.95 34.71 -7.11
CA THR A 470 4.09 35.87 -7.29
C THR A 470 3.47 35.93 -8.69
N GLU A 471 3.70 34.90 -9.49
CA GLU A 471 3.22 34.78 -10.84
C GLU A 471 1.69 34.74 -10.88
N THR A 472 1.15 35.44 -11.88
CA THR A 472 -0.27 35.42 -12.25
C THR A 472 -0.36 35.09 -13.72
N GLN A 473 -1.55 34.75 -14.22
CA GLN A 473 -1.77 34.51 -15.65
C GLN A 473 -1.25 35.66 -16.54
N LYS A 474 -1.26 36.90 -16.04
CA LYS A 474 -0.78 38.08 -16.78
C LYS A 474 0.74 38.24 -16.78
N THR A 475 1.41 37.77 -15.73
CA THR A 475 2.84 38.01 -15.50
C THR A 475 3.69 36.79 -15.79
N TYR A 476 3.08 35.61 -15.93
CA TYR A 476 3.78 34.37 -16.16
C TYR A 476 4.29 34.23 -17.59
N VAL A 477 5.57 33.88 -17.73
CA VAL A 477 6.27 33.71 -19.01
C VAL A 477 6.44 32.22 -19.30
N THR A 478 5.50 31.66 -20.07
CA THR A 478 5.44 30.21 -20.35
C THR A 478 6.64 29.68 -21.14
N SER A 479 7.34 30.53 -21.89
CA SER A 479 8.59 30.15 -22.57
C SER A 479 9.79 29.92 -21.63
N ALA A 480 9.66 30.28 -20.35
CA ALA A 480 10.67 30.07 -19.31
C ALA A 480 9.98 29.51 -18.05
N PRO A 481 9.56 28.23 -18.07
CA PRO A 481 8.67 27.70 -17.05
C PRO A 481 9.35 27.58 -15.68
N THR A 482 8.56 27.77 -14.63
CA THR A 482 8.97 27.73 -13.22
C THR A 482 7.93 26.95 -12.43
N LEU A 483 8.30 26.30 -11.33
CA LEU A 483 7.36 25.56 -10.47
C LEU A 483 6.18 26.46 -10.02
N CYS A 484 6.48 27.64 -9.49
CA CYS A 484 5.47 28.55 -8.98
C CYS A 484 4.56 29.08 -10.09
N GLY A 485 5.11 29.52 -11.21
CA GLY A 485 4.30 29.92 -12.36
C GLY A 485 3.35 28.84 -12.86
N GLU A 486 3.83 27.60 -13.01
CA GLU A 486 2.99 26.49 -13.47
C GLU A 486 1.89 26.10 -12.46
N VAL A 487 2.16 26.16 -11.15
CA VAL A 487 1.18 25.83 -10.09
C VAL A 487 0.19 26.98 -9.86
N LEU A 488 0.68 28.18 -9.58
CA LEU A 488 -0.15 29.31 -9.17
C LEU A 488 -1.10 29.72 -10.29
N VAL A 489 -0.60 29.80 -11.54
CA VAL A 489 -1.43 30.22 -12.67
C VAL A 489 -2.47 29.17 -13.02
N ASN A 490 -2.12 27.88 -12.96
CA ASN A 490 -3.09 26.81 -13.15
C ASN A 490 -4.23 26.92 -12.12
N LEU A 491 -3.90 26.98 -10.83
CA LEU A 491 -4.89 27.10 -9.78
C LEU A 491 -5.68 28.42 -9.86
N GLU A 492 -5.05 29.53 -10.26
CA GLU A 492 -5.74 30.81 -10.52
C GLU A 492 -6.80 30.65 -11.61
N MET A 493 -6.47 30.00 -12.72
CA MET A 493 -7.37 29.79 -13.86
C MET A 493 -8.52 28.84 -13.51
N LEU A 494 -8.23 27.74 -12.81
CA LEU A 494 -9.26 26.82 -12.32
C LEU A 494 -10.22 27.53 -11.36
N LYS A 495 -9.71 28.31 -10.40
CA LYS A 495 -10.52 29.12 -9.46
C LYS A 495 -11.44 30.11 -10.17
N LYS A 496 -11.04 30.68 -11.32
CA LYS A 496 -11.91 31.58 -12.12
C LYS A 496 -13.04 30.83 -12.82
N ALA A 497 -12.89 29.54 -13.08
CA ALA A 497 -13.89 28.74 -13.78
C ALA A 497 -14.99 28.22 -12.85
N VAL A 498 -14.72 28.14 -11.55
CA VAL A 498 -15.59 27.48 -10.56
C VAL A 498 -16.04 28.46 -9.46
N ASP A 499 -17.04 28.08 -8.67
CA ASP A 499 -17.44 28.87 -7.50
C ASP A 499 -16.52 28.61 -6.29
N SER A 500 -16.67 29.43 -5.25
CA SER A 500 -15.82 29.37 -4.05
C SER A 500 -16.00 28.10 -3.19
N SER A 501 -17.00 27.27 -3.47
CA SER A 501 -17.22 26.00 -2.77
C SER A 501 -16.49 24.81 -3.41
N ALA A 502 -16.01 24.98 -4.65
CA ALA A 502 -15.25 23.95 -5.35
C ALA A 502 -13.96 23.58 -4.62
N ARG A 503 -13.65 22.29 -4.60
CA ARG A 503 -12.46 21.73 -3.98
C ARG A 503 -11.36 21.63 -5.03
N LEU A 504 -10.32 22.44 -4.86
CA LEU A 504 -9.13 22.51 -5.72
C LEU A 504 -7.86 22.22 -4.90
N ASP A 505 -7.92 21.15 -4.11
CA ASP A 505 -6.89 20.76 -3.16
C ASP A 505 -6.16 19.46 -3.55
N ALA A 506 -6.40 18.98 -4.77
CA ALA A 506 -5.71 17.86 -5.38
C ALA A 506 -4.76 18.33 -6.49
N TRP A 507 -3.66 17.61 -6.69
CA TRP A 507 -2.68 17.86 -7.74
C TRP A 507 -2.16 16.56 -8.37
N ARG A 508 -1.86 16.62 -9.66
CA ARG A 508 -1.04 15.63 -10.35
C ARG A 508 -0.02 16.36 -11.21
N THR A 509 1.25 16.00 -11.11
CA THR A 509 2.30 16.60 -11.92
C THR A 509 2.36 15.92 -13.29
N PRO A 510 2.44 16.67 -14.40
CA PRO A 510 2.64 16.14 -15.74
C PRO A 510 3.76 15.08 -15.83
N TYR A 511 3.51 14.04 -16.62
CA TYR A 511 4.41 12.89 -16.81
C TYR A 511 4.83 12.17 -15.51
N LEU A 512 4.14 12.40 -14.39
CA LEU A 512 4.46 11.78 -13.10
C LEU A 512 5.91 12.06 -12.67
N ASN A 513 6.40 13.26 -13.01
CA ASN A 513 7.76 13.69 -12.73
C ASN A 513 7.80 14.82 -11.69
N PRO A 514 7.41 14.53 -10.42
CA PRO A 514 7.35 15.55 -9.40
C PRO A 514 8.73 16.12 -9.09
N ASN A 515 8.83 17.44 -9.01
CA ASN A 515 10.00 18.12 -8.45
C ASN A 515 9.85 18.13 -6.91
N PRO A 516 10.86 17.72 -6.11
CA PRO A 516 10.76 17.72 -4.66
C PRO A 516 10.31 19.07 -4.07
N ARG A 517 10.75 20.19 -4.65
CA ARG A 517 10.36 21.55 -4.21
C ARG A 517 8.92 21.90 -4.50
N GLN A 518 8.24 21.18 -5.40
CA GLN A 518 6.84 21.47 -5.75
C GLN A 518 5.92 21.36 -4.53
N TYR A 519 6.21 20.48 -3.57
CA TYR A 519 5.30 20.23 -2.44
C TYR A 519 5.22 21.43 -1.49
N HIS A 520 6.27 22.24 -1.39
CA HIS A 520 6.22 23.54 -0.70
C HIS A 520 5.24 24.49 -1.38
N VAL A 521 5.36 24.61 -2.71
CA VAL A 521 4.50 25.47 -3.53
C VAL A 521 3.04 25.02 -3.43
N LEU A 522 2.77 23.72 -3.55
CA LEU A 522 1.45 23.12 -3.46
C LEU A 522 0.82 23.37 -2.08
N ALA A 523 1.55 23.06 -1.00
CA ALA A 523 1.08 23.27 0.36
C ALA A 523 0.75 24.75 0.64
N ALA A 524 1.59 25.68 0.15
CA ALA A 524 1.35 27.12 0.27
C ALA A 524 0.08 27.59 -0.47
N GLN A 525 -0.35 26.87 -1.51
CA GLN A 525 -1.60 27.15 -2.23
C GLN A 525 -2.83 26.42 -1.65
N GLY A 526 -2.66 25.65 -0.57
CA GLY A 526 -3.72 24.90 0.09
C GLY A 526 -4.01 23.54 -0.53
N VAL A 527 -3.17 23.06 -1.47
CA VAL A 527 -3.23 21.69 -1.98
C VAL A 527 -2.73 20.74 -0.89
N ARG A 528 -3.46 19.65 -0.66
CA ARG A 528 -3.15 18.64 0.37
C ARG A 528 -3.04 17.23 -0.17
N TYR A 529 -3.56 16.99 -1.37
CA TYR A 529 -3.61 15.68 -1.99
C TYR A 529 -2.80 15.69 -3.28
N ASP A 530 -1.89 14.75 -3.42
CA ASP A 530 -1.09 14.53 -4.62
C ASP A 530 -1.35 13.13 -5.16
N SER A 531 -1.32 12.96 -6.47
CA SER A 531 -1.34 11.64 -7.10
C SER A 531 -0.34 11.63 -8.25
N SER A 532 0.90 12.02 -7.96
CA SER A 532 2.01 12.12 -8.92
C SER A 532 3.02 10.98 -8.79
N LEU A 533 2.84 10.08 -7.82
CA LEU A 533 3.69 8.92 -7.58
C LEU A 533 2.89 7.64 -7.79
N ALA A 534 3.54 6.63 -8.37
CA ALA A 534 2.94 5.33 -8.59
C ALA A 534 3.22 4.36 -7.44
N VAL A 535 2.51 3.23 -7.42
CA VAL A 535 2.79 2.11 -6.51
C VAL A 535 4.24 1.66 -6.66
N GLY A 536 4.83 1.65 -7.87
CA GLY A 536 6.25 1.32 -8.02
C GLY A 536 7.25 2.32 -7.41
N ASP A 537 6.85 3.57 -7.19
CA ASP A 537 7.67 4.54 -6.46
C ASP A 537 7.61 4.26 -4.94
N LEU A 538 6.40 4.05 -4.42
CA LEU A 538 6.13 4.03 -2.98
C LEU A 538 6.11 2.63 -2.36
N ARG A 539 5.87 1.58 -3.15
CA ARG A 539 5.74 0.16 -2.75
C ARG A 539 4.60 -0.07 -1.75
N VAL A 540 3.49 0.63 -1.93
CA VAL A 540 2.32 0.56 -1.05
C VAL A 540 1.10 1.00 -1.85
N ASN A 541 -0.04 0.34 -1.66
CA ASN A 541 -1.28 0.73 -2.32
C ASN A 541 -2.11 1.71 -1.47
N LEU A 542 -1.77 1.88 -0.19
CA LEU A 542 -2.43 2.81 0.72
C LEU A 542 -1.88 4.25 0.61
N PRO A 543 -2.68 5.29 0.90
CA PRO A 543 -2.20 6.65 0.88
C PRO A 543 -1.11 6.92 1.93
N VAL A 544 -0.11 7.70 1.52
CA VAL A 544 1.05 8.02 2.33
C VAL A 544 1.09 9.51 2.65
N ASP A 545 1.49 9.85 3.87
CA ASP A 545 1.86 11.23 4.19
C ASP A 545 3.35 11.43 3.92
N LEU A 546 3.66 12.18 2.87
CA LEU A 546 4.98 12.24 2.27
C LEU A 546 6.09 12.70 3.24
N PRO A 547 5.90 13.73 4.09
CA PRO A 547 6.89 14.13 5.10
C PRO A 547 7.17 13.05 6.17
N ARG A 548 6.19 12.17 6.44
CA ARG A 548 6.33 11.06 7.40
C ARG A 548 6.92 9.81 6.76
N TYR A 549 6.59 9.54 5.50
CA TYR A 549 7.11 8.40 4.75
C TYR A 549 8.59 8.57 4.35
N ALA A 550 9.11 9.80 4.37
CA ALA A 550 10.53 10.12 4.12
C ALA A 550 11.04 9.61 2.76
N TYR A 551 10.19 9.68 1.73
CA TYR A 551 10.57 9.32 0.35
C TYR A 551 11.59 10.31 -0.24
N PHE A 552 11.40 11.60 0.02
CA PHE A 552 12.37 12.65 -0.26
C PHE A 552 13.20 12.95 1.00
N SER A 553 14.31 13.67 0.82
CA SER A 553 15.12 14.08 1.97
C SER A 553 14.31 14.97 2.91
N LEU A 554 14.62 14.93 4.21
CA LEU A 554 13.96 15.79 5.20
C LEU A 554 14.14 17.28 4.89
N GLU A 555 15.24 17.66 4.25
CA GLU A 555 15.51 19.04 3.80
C GLU A 555 14.53 19.46 2.69
N ASP A 556 14.13 18.54 1.81
CA ASP A 556 13.21 18.83 0.70
C ASP A 556 11.77 19.03 1.17
N LEU A 557 11.41 18.65 2.41
CA LEU A 557 10.05 18.70 2.93
C LEU A 557 9.96 19.40 4.31
N SER A 558 10.99 20.14 4.72
CA SER A 558 11.13 20.62 6.11
C SER A 558 9.97 21.49 6.61
N ASP A 559 9.32 22.20 5.69
CA ASP A 559 8.25 23.16 5.99
C ASP A 559 6.87 22.67 5.51
N VAL A 560 6.78 21.40 5.10
CA VAL A 560 5.52 20.76 4.66
C VAL A 560 4.95 19.94 5.80
N ASP A 561 3.89 20.44 6.44
CA ASP A 561 3.24 19.77 7.59
C ASP A 561 2.55 18.45 7.21
N GLU A 562 1.86 18.44 6.08
CA GLU A 562 1.18 17.27 5.53
C GLU A 562 1.05 17.37 4.01
N MET A 563 1.27 16.24 3.32
CA MET A 563 1.02 16.08 1.90
C MET A 563 0.68 14.62 1.64
N TRP A 564 -0.59 14.37 1.36
CA TRP A 564 -1.11 13.02 1.21
C TRP A 564 -1.01 12.58 -0.24
N VAL A 565 -0.16 11.60 -0.50
CA VAL A 565 -0.01 11.01 -1.82
C VAL A 565 -0.90 9.78 -1.93
N LEU A 566 -1.77 9.76 -2.94
CA LEU A 566 -2.57 8.61 -3.33
C LEU A 566 -1.87 7.91 -4.50
N PRO A 567 -1.17 6.78 -4.25
CA PRO A 567 -0.36 6.12 -5.26
C PRO A 567 -1.21 5.58 -6.40
N MET A 568 -0.74 5.78 -7.62
CA MET A 568 -1.36 5.24 -8.82
C MET A 568 -1.01 3.77 -9.01
N GLY A 569 -2.03 2.94 -9.17
CA GLY A 569 -1.86 1.51 -9.45
C GLY A 569 -2.22 1.13 -10.89
N LEU A 570 -3.10 1.91 -11.53
CA LEU A 570 -3.66 1.61 -12.85
C LEU A 570 -3.51 2.81 -13.79
N GLU A 571 -3.22 2.54 -15.07
CA GLU A 571 -3.10 3.56 -16.12
C GLU A 571 -3.64 3.04 -17.47
N ASP A 572 -4.08 3.92 -18.37
CA ASP A 572 -4.43 3.63 -19.77
C ASP A 572 -3.24 3.50 -20.74
N GLY A 573 -2.02 3.39 -20.22
CA GLY A 573 -0.80 3.20 -20.97
C GLY A 573 0.14 2.18 -20.33
N ILE A 574 0.83 1.40 -21.15
CA ILE A 574 1.92 0.52 -20.72
C ILE A 574 3.20 1.02 -21.40
N GLY A 575 4.14 1.50 -20.59
CA GLY A 575 5.45 1.93 -21.07
C GLY A 575 6.38 0.74 -21.29
N GLY A 576 7.11 0.74 -22.40
CA GLY A 576 8.09 -0.29 -22.74
C GLY A 576 9.30 0.30 -23.48
N VAL A 577 10.23 -0.57 -23.84
CA VAL A 577 11.40 -0.25 -24.67
C VAL A 577 11.42 -1.26 -25.81
N ASP A 578 11.57 -0.80 -27.05
CA ASP A 578 11.71 -1.70 -28.20
C ASP A 578 13.11 -2.33 -28.28
N ASP A 579 13.30 -3.25 -29.22
CA ASP A 579 14.57 -3.96 -29.43
C ASP A 579 15.75 -3.03 -29.77
N LEU A 580 15.47 -1.77 -30.12
CA LEU A 580 16.45 -0.73 -30.45
C LEU A 580 16.74 0.21 -29.27
N GLY A 581 16.12 -0.01 -28.11
CA GLY A 581 16.28 0.84 -26.94
C GLY A 581 15.38 2.09 -26.97
N ALA A 582 14.45 2.21 -27.92
CA ALA A 582 13.54 3.35 -28.01
C ALA A 582 12.29 3.12 -27.15
N PHE A 583 11.85 4.18 -26.48
CA PHE A 583 10.68 4.11 -25.63
C PHE A 583 9.41 3.95 -26.45
N THR A 584 8.59 3.00 -26.05
CA THR A 584 7.27 2.75 -26.63
C THR A 584 6.21 2.90 -25.57
N ARG A 585 5.02 3.34 -25.99
CA ARG A 585 3.81 3.36 -25.17
C ARG A 585 2.77 2.52 -25.90
N THR A 586 2.31 1.46 -25.23
CA THR A 586 1.11 0.74 -25.66
C THR A 586 -0.09 1.44 -25.08
N GLU A 587 -0.90 2.03 -25.95
CA GLU A 587 -2.12 2.74 -25.56
C GLU A 587 -3.28 1.76 -25.36
N LEU A 588 -4.14 2.04 -24.38
CA LEU A 588 -5.44 1.38 -24.24
C LEU A 588 -6.28 1.58 -25.51
N SER A 589 -6.67 0.48 -26.14
CA SER A 589 -7.46 0.47 -27.35
C SER A 589 -8.28 -0.82 -27.47
N ALA A 590 -9.15 -0.91 -28.47
CA ALA A 590 -9.93 -2.14 -28.69
C ALA A 590 -9.04 -3.39 -28.87
N LYS A 591 -7.83 -3.21 -29.43
CA LYS A 591 -6.86 -4.28 -29.67
C LYS A 591 -6.11 -4.70 -28.40
N THR A 592 -5.81 -3.75 -27.53
CA THR A 592 -4.99 -3.95 -26.31
C THR A 592 -5.85 -4.10 -25.05
N TRP A 593 -7.16 -3.87 -25.15
CA TRP A 593 -8.09 -3.96 -24.03
C TRP A 593 -8.03 -5.28 -23.24
N PRO A 594 -7.93 -6.48 -23.87
CA PRO A 594 -7.82 -7.73 -23.11
C PRO A 594 -6.69 -7.71 -22.06
N GLU A 595 -5.53 -7.17 -22.43
CA GLU A 595 -4.36 -7.08 -21.55
C GLU A 595 -4.56 -6.09 -20.41
N PHE A 596 -5.01 -4.87 -20.71
CA PHE A 596 -5.33 -3.90 -19.68
C PHE A 596 -6.40 -4.43 -18.73
N ARG A 597 -7.43 -5.08 -19.25
CA ARG A 597 -8.51 -5.67 -18.46
C ARG A 597 -7.97 -6.72 -17.49
N ALA A 598 -7.10 -7.62 -17.93
CA ALA A 598 -6.51 -8.64 -17.09
C ALA A 598 -5.63 -8.03 -15.98
N ARG A 599 -4.76 -7.08 -16.34
CA ARG A 599 -3.90 -6.35 -15.41
C ARG A 599 -4.71 -5.55 -14.38
N TRP A 600 -5.73 -4.84 -14.83
CA TRP A 600 -6.63 -4.08 -13.96
C TRP A 600 -7.44 -5.01 -13.05
N ARG A 601 -7.93 -6.14 -13.58
CA ARG A 601 -8.61 -7.17 -12.78
C ARG A 601 -7.69 -7.69 -11.68
N ARG A 602 -6.44 -8.04 -12.00
CA ARG A 602 -5.48 -8.56 -11.03
C ARG A 602 -5.24 -7.58 -9.89
N ASN A 603 -5.01 -6.31 -10.21
CA ASN A 603 -4.84 -5.25 -9.22
C ASN A 603 -6.08 -5.05 -8.33
N LEU A 604 -7.27 -4.94 -8.93
CA LEU A 604 -8.53 -4.76 -8.19
C LEU A 604 -8.78 -5.93 -7.23
N HIS A 605 -8.61 -7.17 -7.69
CA HIS A 605 -8.82 -8.37 -6.87
C HIS A 605 -7.77 -8.52 -5.77
N GLY A 606 -6.51 -8.19 -6.04
CA GLY A 606 -5.45 -8.20 -5.03
C GLY A 606 -5.71 -7.18 -3.91
N ASN A 607 -6.00 -5.93 -4.29
CA ASN A 607 -6.31 -4.87 -3.33
C ASN A 607 -7.63 -5.11 -2.58
N ALA A 608 -8.63 -5.72 -3.22
CA ALA A 608 -9.87 -6.14 -2.54
C ALA A 608 -9.62 -7.19 -1.45
N GLY A 609 -8.65 -8.09 -1.65
CA GLY A 609 -8.30 -9.13 -0.69
C GLY A 609 -7.59 -8.62 0.57
N ASN A 610 -6.82 -7.54 0.46
CA ASN A 610 -5.98 -7.05 1.57
C ASN A 610 -6.38 -5.66 2.10
N GLY A 611 -7.47 -5.08 1.58
CA GLY A 611 -7.95 -3.74 1.97
C GLY A 611 -7.11 -2.58 1.44
N GLY A 612 -6.40 -2.81 0.34
CA GLY A 612 -5.63 -1.84 -0.42
C GLY A 612 -6.49 -0.92 -1.29
N TRP A 613 -5.85 0.04 -1.96
CA TRP A 613 -6.53 1.00 -2.83
C TRP A 613 -6.04 0.89 -4.27
N SER A 614 -6.95 0.94 -5.23
CA SER A 614 -6.65 0.95 -6.66
C SER A 614 -6.95 2.33 -7.24
N THR A 615 -5.92 3.17 -7.36
CA THR A 615 -6.04 4.49 -8.00
C THR A 615 -5.77 4.38 -9.50
N LEU A 616 -6.75 4.76 -10.30
CA LEU A 616 -6.72 4.73 -11.76
C LEU A 616 -6.39 6.10 -12.33
N LEU A 617 -5.47 6.16 -13.29
CA LEU A 617 -5.22 7.29 -14.18
C LEU A 617 -5.70 6.95 -15.59
N VAL A 618 -6.62 7.72 -16.15
CA VAL A 618 -6.98 7.63 -17.57
C VAL A 618 -6.99 9.01 -18.21
N HIS A 619 -6.44 9.13 -19.41
CA HIS A 619 -6.58 10.33 -20.22
C HIS A 619 -7.95 10.22 -20.92
N PRO A 620 -8.92 11.14 -20.69
CA PRO A 620 -10.22 11.11 -21.34
C PRO A 620 -10.10 11.70 -22.76
N SER A 621 -9.18 11.13 -23.52
CA SER A 621 -8.79 11.46 -24.90
C SER A 621 -8.75 10.17 -25.71
N TYR A 622 -8.76 10.24 -27.04
CA TYR A 622 -8.56 9.07 -27.87
C TYR A 622 -7.13 8.52 -27.78
N GLY A 623 -6.15 9.28 -27.29
CA GLY A 623 -4.76 8.85 -27.08
C GLY A 623 -3.84 9.07 -28.29
N VAL A 624 -2.62 8.53 -28.23
CA VAL A 624 -1.57 8.73 -29.25
C VAL A 624 -1.15 7.42 -29.90
N GLY A 625 -0.88 7.46 -31.21
CA GLY A 625 -0.34 6.31 -31.94
C GLY A 625 -0.90 6.19 -33.37
N PRO A 626 -0.17 5.53 -34.28
CA PRO A 626 -0.54 5.48 -35.70
C PRO A 626 -1.83 4.69 -35.97
N GLU A 627 -2.21 3.77 -35.08
CA GLU A 627 -3.45 2.96 -35.19
C GLU A 627 -4.64 3.58 -34.43
N ILE A 628 -4.43 4.67 -33.69
CA ILE A 628 -5.44 5.27 -32.83
C ILE A 628 -6.32 6.22 -33.64
N THR A 629 -7.64 6.06 -33.50
CA THR A 629 -8.66 6.89 -34.17
C THR A 629 -9.54 7.57 -33.12
N PRO A 630 -10.30 8.63 -33.48
CA PRO A 630 -11.24 9.28 -32.56
C PRO A 630 -12.24 8.33 -31.85
N ASN A 631 -12.56 7.18 -32.46
CA ASN A 631 -13.42 6.18 -31.82
C ASN A 631 -12.80 5.55 -30.57
N ASN A 632 -11.48 5.66 -30.37
CA ASN A 632 -10.80 5.09 -29.22
C ASN A 632 -11.24 5.72 -27.90
N LEU A 633 -11.71 6.98 -27.91
CA LEU A 633 -12.29 7.62 -26.73
C LEU A 633 -13.45 6.80 -26.15
N LYS A 634 -14.32 6.22 -27.01
CA LYS A 634 -15.41 5.34 -26.56
C LYS A 634 -14.89 4.07 -25.90
N VAL A 635 -13.78 3.52 -26.41
CA VAL A 635 -13.15 2.35 -25.81
C VAL A 635 -12.66 2.67 -24.40
N LYS A 636 -12.00 3.83 -24.21
CA LYS A 636 -11.54 4.27 -22.89
C LYS A 636 -12.71 4.47 -21.91
N VAL A 637 -13.78 5.12 -22.34
CA VAL A 637 -14.99 5.30 -21.51
C VAL A 637 -15.59 3.95 -21.08
N GLU A 638 -15.71 2.98 -22.00
CA GLU A 638 -16.22 1.65 -21.66
C GLU A 638 -15.25 0.83 -20.80
N ALA A 639 -13.94 1.02 -20.95
CA ALA A 639 -12.94 0.38 -20.09
C ALA A 639 -13.02 0.90 -18.65
N VAL A 640 -13.14 2.21 -18.44
CA VAL A 640 -13.36 2.80 -17.11
C VAL A 640 -14.69 2.34 -16.52
N ARG A 641 -15.77 2.31 -17.32
CA ARG A 641 -17.06 1.78 -16.88
C ARG A 641 -16.94 0.32 -16.43
N TRP A 642 -16.19 -0.50 -17.17
CA TRP A 642 -15.92 -1.88 -16.77
C TRP A 642 -15.20 -1.94 -15.42
N ALA A 643 -14.16 -1.12 -15.21
CA ALA A 643 -13.41 -1.09 -13.95
C ALA A 643 -14.30 -0.69 -12.76
N ILE A 644 -15.15 0.33 -12.93
CA ILE A 644 -16.14 0.75 -11.91
C ILE A 644 -17.07 -0.41 -11.55
N ARG A 645 -17.61 -1.11 -12.56
CA ARG A 645 -18.53 -2.23 -12.32
C ARG A 645 -17.84 -3.43 -11.69
N GLU A 646 -16.59 -3.69 -12.04
CA GLU A 646 -15.80 -4.74 -11.41
C GLU A 646 -15.50 -4.40 -9.93
N ALA A 647 -15.09 -3.17 -9.65
CA ALA A 647 -14.89 -2.67 -8.29
C ALA A 647 -16.18 -2.78 -7.42
N LYS A 648 -17.34 -2.47 -7.99
CA LYS A 648 -18.63 -2.67 -7.30
C LYS A 648 -18.93 -4.13 -6.98
N LYS A 649 -18.63 -5.08 -7.88
CA LYS A 649 -18.82 -6.52 -7.60
C LYS A 649 -17.90 -7.00 -6.47
N LEU A 650 -16.71 -6.42 -6.37
CA LEU A 650 -15.75 -6.67 -5.31
C LEU A 650 -16.11 -5.97 -3.99
N GLY A 651 -17.23 -5.24 -3.94
CA GLY A 651 -17.62 -4.49 -2.75
C GLY A 651 -16.62 -3.40 -2.38
N MET A 652 -16.02 -2.73 -3.37
CA MET A 652 -15.08 -1.63 -3.15
C MET A 652 -15.83 -0.30 -3.06
N HIS A 653 -15.36 0.58 -2.17
CA HIS A 653 -15.81 1.95 -2.09
C HIS A 653 -15.22 2.77 -3.25
N ILE A 654 -16.04 3.62 -3.89
CA ILE A 654 -15.63 4.41 -5.05
C ILE A 654 -15.92 5.89 -4.80
N ASP A 655 -14.87 6.70 -4.72
CA ASP A 655 -15.01 8.15 -4.58
C ASP A 655 -13.76 8.88 -5.08
N SER A 656 -13.77 10.21 -5.00
CA SER A 656 -12.70 11.06 -5.51
C SER A 656 -11.51 11.19 -4.56
N ILE A 657 -10.34 11.52 -5.12
CA ILE A 657 -9.06 11.70 -4.41
C ILE A 657 -9.20 12.63 -3.21
N ALA A 658 -9.87 13.78 -3.37
CA ALA A 658 -9.99 14.75 -2.29
C ALA A 658 -10.83 14.24 -1.11
N LYS A 659 -11.97 13.58 -1.38
CA LYS A 659 -12.86 13.06 -0.33
C LYS A 659 -12.23 11.87 0.40
N LEU A 660 -11.57 10.99 -0.35
CA LEU A 660 -10.83 9.85 0.21
C LEU A 660 -9.61 10.30 0.99
N GLY A 661 -8.91 11.32 0.48
CA GLY A 661 -7.81 11.98 1.17
C GLY A 661 -8.26 12.60 2.49
N GLU A 662 -9.43 13.24 2.55
CA GLU A 662 -10.01 13.77 3.79
C GLU A 662 -10.32 12.68 4.81
N PHE A 663 -10.96 11.59 4.37
CA PHE A 663 -11.18 10.41 5.21
C PHE A 663 -9.85 9.93 5.78
N TRP A 664 -8.85 9.73 4.92
CA TRP A 664 -7.58 9.17 5.31
C TRP A 664 -6.84 10.06 6.30
N ARG A 665 -6.82 11.38 6.05
CA ARG A 665 -6.26 12.38 6.95
C ARG A 665 -6.92 12.36 8.33
N GLY A 666 -8.26 12.35 8.38
CA GLY A 666 -9.02 12.27 9.63
C GLY A 666 -8.80 10.94 10.37
N ARG A 667 -8.82 9.83 9.64
CA ARG A 667 -8.52 8.47 10.15
C ARG A 667 -7.13 8.39 10.75
N GLN A 668 -6.13 8.93 10.07
CA GLN A 668 -4.73 8.88 10.50
C GLN A 668 -4.47 9.78 11.71
N GLY A 669 -5.12 10.95 11.74
CA GLY A 669 -5.09 11.87 12.87
C GLY A 669 -5.82 11.34 14.12
N THR A 670 -6.80 10.45 13.96
CA THR A 670 -7.57 9.87 15.08
C THR A 670 -6.79 8.74 15.74
N LYS A 671 -6.60 8.78 17.06
CA LYS A 671 -5.97 7.70 17.83
C LYS A 671 -7.03 6.78 18.44
N LEU A 672 -6.81 5.48 18.34
CA LEU A 672 -7.56 4.46 19.09
C LEU A 672 -6.77 4.13 20.35
N THR A 673 -7.38 4.24 21.53
CA THR A 673 -6.71 4.09 22.83
C THR A 673 -7.63 3.43 23.86
N ASP A 674 -7.06 3.04 25.01
CA ASP A 674 -7.79 2.44 26.14
C ASP A 674 -8.65 1.23 25.72
N VAL A 675 -8.16 0.46 24.75
CA VAL A 675 -8.91 -0.69 24.20
C VAL A 675 -8.82 -1.88 25.13
N SER A 676 -9.97 -2.47 25.42
CA SER A 676 -10.08 -3.73 26.15
C SER A 676 -11.19 -4.60 25.61
N TYR A 677 -11.03 -5.91 25.75
CA TYR A 677 -12.08 -6.90 25.52
C TYR A 677 -12.28 -7.74 26.77
N SER A 678 -13.53 -7.85 27.23
CA SER A 678 -13.92 -8.69 28.38
C SER A 678 -15.35 -9.19 28.19
N ASP A 679 -15.57 -10.49 28.39
CA ASP A 679 -16.90 -11.12 28.44
C ASP A 679 -17.82 -10.70 27.28
N GLY A 680 -17.34 -10.81 26.03
CA GLY A 680 -18.13 -10.48 24.85
C GLY A 680 -18.36 -8.98 24.62
N THR A 681 -17.59 -8.11 25.29
CA THR A 681 -17.72 -6.66 25.14
C THR A 681 -16.37 -5.99 24.93
N TYR A 682 -16.27 -5.23 23.84
CA TYR A 682 -15.20 -4.27 23.60
C TYR A 682 -15.49 -2.94 24.30
N ALA A 683 -14.46 -2.27 24.77
CA ALA A 683 -14.49 -0.87 25.18
C ALA A 683 -13.24 -0.15 24.65
N GLY A 684 -13.36 1.15 24.40
CA GLY A 684 -12.22 1.95 23.96
C GLY A 684 -12.53 3.43 23.79
N LYS A 685 -11.52 4.19 23.36
CA LYS A 685 -11.65 5.61 23.03
C LYS A 685 -11.06 5.94 21.67
N LEU A 686 -11.70 6.88 20.98
CA LEU A 686 -11.18 7.56 19.82
C LEU A 686 -10.84 9.00 20.19
N ILE A 687 -9.58 9.40 20.03
CA ILE A 687 -9.11 10.77 20.23
C ILE A 687 -8.89 11.37 18.84
N VAL A 688 -9.81 12.22 18.40
CA VAL A 688 -9.75 12.85 17.07
C VAL A 688 -8.72 13.98 17.10
N GLY A 689 -7.84 13.99 16.12
CA GLY A 689 -6.77 14.99 15.99
C GLY A 689 -7.26 16.37 15.54
N GLU A 690 -6.36 17.12 14.91
CA GLU A 690 -6.65 18.46 14.35
C GLU A 690 -7.63 18.41 13.17
N ALA A 691 -7.61 17.32 12.41
CA ALA A 691 -8.55 17.07 11.33
C ALA A 691 -9.78 16.34 11.86
N GLN A 692 -10.97 16.81 11.48
CA GLN A 692 -12.21 16.06 11.68
C GLN A 692 -12.16 14.71 10.95
N ALA A 693 -12.83 13.69 11.49
CA ALA A 693 -12.89 12.37 10.87
C ALA A 693 -14.29 12.12 10.32
N ARG A 694 -14.41 11.94 9.00
CA ARG A 694 -15.66 11.64 8.31
C ARG A 694 -15.70 10.16 7.95
N LYS A 695 -16.83 9.48 8.16
CA LYS A 695 -16.99 8.05 7.82
C LYS A 695 -15.86 7.18 8.39
N LEU A 696 -15.43 7.50 9.62
CA LEU A 696 -14.45 6.67 10.31
C LEU A 696 -15.04 5.28 10.50
N SER A 697 -14.29 4.26 10.09
CA SER A 697 -14.69 2.86 10.17
C SER A 697 -13.76 2.12 11.14
N LEU A 698 -14.36 1.24 11.94
CA LEU A 698 -13.67 0.33 12.85
C LEU A 698 -13.87 -1.10 12.36
N GLU A 699 -12.81 -1.89 12.40
CA GLU A 699 -12.85 -3.34 12.23
C GLU A 699 -12.69 -4.00 13.58
N PHE A 700 -13.58 -4.92 13.89
CA PHE A 700 -13.47 -5.80 15.03
C PHE A 700 -13.02 -7.19 14.56
N GLY A 701 -12.41 -7.95 15.45
CA GLY A 701 -12.14 -9.36 15.18
C GLY A 701 -13.37 -10.25 15.27
N ASP A 702 -14.45 -9.76 15.88
CA ASP A 702 -15.73 -10.44 16.05
C ASP A 702 -16.88 -9.67 15.37
N HIS A 703 -18.02 -10.33 15.20
CA HIS A 703 -19.27 -9.67 14.83
C HIS A 703 -19.84 -8.82 15.97
N ILE A 704 -20.30 -7.62 15.61
CA ILE A 704 -20.87 -6.65 16.54
C ILE A 704 -22.39 -6.59 16.34
N ILE A 705 -23.13 -6.59 17.45
CA ILE A 705 -24.60 -6.49 17.44
C ILE A 705 -25.12 -5.20 18.07
N ASP A 706 -24.31 -4.54 18.92
CA ASP A 706 -24.65 -3.28 19.56
C ASP A 706 -23.38 -2.44 19.71
N PHE A 707 -23.47 -1.15 19.39
CA PHE A 707 -22.36 -0.22 19.51
C PHE A 707 -22.86 1.09 20.13
N GLN A 708 -22.36 1.39 21.32
CA GLN A 708 -22.73 2.58 22.07
C GLN A 708 -21.55 3.54 22.12
N HIS A 709 -21.83 4.83 21.98
CA HIS A 709 -20.82 5.88 22.10
C HIS A 709 -21.44 7.19 22.62
N ASN A 710 -20.58 8.13 23.03
CA ASN A 710 -20.98 9.38 23.67
C ASN A 710 -21.12 10.58 22.72
N THR A 711 -21.44 10.36 21.44
CA THR A 711 -21.63 11.45 20.46
C THR A 711 -23.01 11.39 19.82
N SER A 712 -23.38 12.44 19.08
CA SER A 712 -24.65 12.49 18.33
C SER A 712 -24.61 11.76 16.99
N SER A 713 -23.47 11.15 16.60
CA SER A 713 -23.39 10.35 15.38
C SER A 713 -24.29 9.12 15.50
N THR A 714 -24.86 8.68 14.39
CA THR A 714 -25.31 7.27 14.27
C THR A 714 -24.14 6.42 13.79
N VAL A 715 -24.27 5.11 13.93
CA VAL A 715 -23.35 4.15 13.36
C VAL A 715 -24.11 3.11 12.55
N GLU A 716 -23.50 2.68 11.45
CA GLU A 716 -23.87 1.48 10.72
C GLU A 716 -23.03 0.31 11.26
N ILE A 717 -23.69 -0.83 11.53
CA ILE A 717 -23.03 -2.06 11.97
C ILE A 717 -23.28 -3.13 10.90
N SER A 718 -22.20 -3.75 10.41
CA SER A 718 -22.27 -4.80 9.40
C SER A 718 -21.20 -5.86 9.69
N GLY A 719 -21.62 -6.97 10.31
CA GLY A 719 -20.70 -8.03 10.76
C GLY A 719 -19.68 -7.46 11.74
N SER A 720 -18.39 -7.51 11.36
CA SER A 720 -17.28 -6.97 12.14
C SER A 720 -16.98 -5.48 11.90
N ARG A 721 -17.76 -4.82 11.03
CA ARG A 721 -17.59 -3.40 10.72
C ARG A 721 -18.53 -2.53 11.53
N VAL A 722 -17.98 -1.43 12.09
CA VAL A 722 -18.77 -0.28 12.58
C VAL A 722 -18.35 0.98 11.85
N VAL A 723 -19.29 1.72 11.26
CA VAL A 723 -19.03 2.94 10.47
C VAL A 723 -19.77 4.11 11.09
N PHE A 724 -19.06 5.19 11.43
CA PHE A 724 -19.68 6.43 11.90
C PHE A 724 -20.32 7.20 10.75
N ASP A 725 -21.63 7.49 10.83
CA ASP A 725 -22.35 8.21 9.77
C ASP A 725 -22.04 9.70 9.70
N LEU A 726 -21.87 10.33 10.86
CA LEU A 726 -21.58 11.75 10.97
C LEU A 726 -20.09 12.01 11.15
N ILE A 727 -19.72 13.27 10.91
CA ILE A 727 -18.37 13.76 11.13
C ILE A 727 -18.08 13.76 12.64
N LEU A 728 -17.00 13.10 13.02
CA LEU A 728 -16.42 13.22 14.36
C LEU A 728 -15.62 14.54 14.44
N PRO A 729 -15.98 15.46 15.36
CA PRO A 729 -15.35 16.77 15.42
C PRO A 729 -13.85 16.68 15.75
N ALA A 730 -13.05 17.60 15.19
CA ALA A 730 -11.65 17.76 15.57
C ALA A 730 -11.51 17.97 17.09
N LYS A 731 -10.42 17.45 17.69
CA LYS A 731 -10.11 17.56 19.13
C LYS A 731 -11.15 16.98 20.07
N SER A 732 -12.01 16.07 19.57
CA SER A 732 -13.00 15.39 20.40
C SER A 732 -12.48 14.05 20.91
N VAL A 733 -13.09 13.58 22.01
CA VAL A 733 -12.84 12.25 22.58
C VAL A 733 -14.15 11.49 22.60
N ILE A 734 -14.18 10.36 21.89
CA ILE A 734 -15.33 9.48 21.79
C ILE A 734 -15.04 8.21 22.57
N ALA A 735 -15.75 7.99 23.67
CA ALA A 735 -15.73 6.70 24.35
C ALA A 735 -16.78 5.79 23.72
N PHE A 736 -16.44 4.52 23.53
CA PHE A 736 -17.35 3.53 22.97
C PHE A 736 -17.34 2.21 23.75
N SER A 737 -18.42 1.46 23.60
CA SER A 737 -18.53 0.05 23.94
C SER A 737 -19.22 -0.71 22.80
N ALA A 738 -18.71 -1.89 22.43
CA ALA A 738 -19.30 -2.72 21.39
C ALA A 738 -19.58 -4.13 21.95
N LYS A 739 -20.81 -4.61 21.80
CA LYS A 739 -21.17 -5.98 22.21
C LYS A 739 -20.99 -6.94 21.04
N VAL A 740 -20.33 -8.03 21.33
CA VAL A 740 -20.13 -9.15 20.43
C VAL A 740 -21.38 -10.01 20.38
N GLY A 741 -21.68 -10.51 19.20
CA GLY A 741 -22.68 -11.53 19.00
C GLY A 741 -22.88 -11.81 17.52
N VAL A 742 -23.46 -12.97 17.24
CA VAL A 742 -23.95 -13.30 15.92
C VAL A 742 -25.47 -13.26 15.99
N ASN A 743 -26.11 -12.52 15.08
CA ASN A 743 -27.57 -12.62 14.93
C ASN A 743 -27.87 -14.03 14.41
N LYS A 744 -28.14 -14.97 15.32
CA LYS A 744 -28.63 -16.29 14.92
C LYS A 744 -30.00 -16.08 14.24
N PRO A 745 -30.18 -16.55 12.99
CA PRO A 745 -31.42 -16.36 12.23
C PRO A 745 -32.66 -16.93 12.92
#